data_AF-A0A7J3EFG2-F1
#
_entry.id   AF-A0A7J3EFG2-F1
#
_cell.length_a   1.000
_cell.length_b   1.000
_cell.length_c   1.000
_cell.angle_alpha   90.00
_cell.angle_beta   90.00
_cell.angle_gamma   90.00
#
_symmetry.space_group_name_H-M   'P 1'
#
loop_
_entity.id
_entity.type
_entity.pdbx_description
1 polymer ?
#
loop_
_entity_poly.entity_id
_entity_poly.type
_entity_poly.pdbx_seq_one_letter_code
_entity_poly.pdbx_strand_id
1 'polypeptide(L)'
;MNVFSGFLKKNWDYISLAVIAVYATLSIKTFYRPGIPIGWDHPNYINQAWFTLKHLLPKGRLLGWDPLNQYGWPLNQFYYCGPHSYVALLAHGLLNFMDFYTIYKLALNIVYVSYALSVYVYVRALTADRVGATVAALLAVTVFPGEGAWLDAGLRQIYEIGMWGQSMGIVLSFTALALMIRTVDLDLGLKWLVVCIWAAFFSAATMLTHPMVFYSLAISMAVLMVMRILSLNARIFWRTVLDFTLIVCFTLAFSAFWLIPMLKYNRMYHNLVWNIKWDVGKWAIIDVLETFKPYTWLIIPSALSAILTRIWVWTRAIKTGLKGKLGIVSLIVGFSIFAISLVTVNPSTILLATPFLLAGYTAYKDDCYHPLISSILLLWVGAGYESFRIGWMDLTRVIPFYEELAFGKCVALARYMLISLASIGFSRIAYILKKTCMKKSNKATSIMLCSILALMLIGMSLSSQLETTDIAYPINNRMVFPLSIDYSLSARVDELIDWIQYSGRSNTYILIQDTLGVVNPPSHYVYLASLMSNTPTIGGIYGTRYITDPIANTEGDRILSMGANTLADDLEKLEVLARELGITYVAVINPSLKNALKQNGYLKVFSNGLFEVFRMKTFNPIASIENSTATVRILNYTVDNVVLEFRGAKVDDRLRVRMVYYPELSVKVNGRPVTVIPYYPPNLSKAIGVRVPFMEILLPSMSGVVTITYEPDVIPYTMSLATLIFSLAVTSILFLRRAVKYVYLRRFHH
;
A
#
# COMPACT_ATOMS: atom_id res chain seq x y z
N MET A 1 -22.30 4.30 -42.59
CA MET A 1 -23.01 3.64 -41.47
C MET A 1 -22.60 2.18 -41.22
N ASN A 2 -22.46 1.31 -42.24
CA ASN A 2 -22.10 -0.11 -42.03
C ASN A 2 -20.68 -0.35 -41.45
N VAL A 3 -19.71 0.49 -41.82
CA VAL A 3 -18.34 0.42 -41.25
C VAL A 3 -18.34 0.79 -39.77
N PHE A 4 -19.09 1.83 -39.40
CA PHE A 4 -19.22 2.29 -38.01
C PHE A 4 -19.95 1.26 -37.13
N SER A 5 -21.04 0.66 -37.63
CA SER A 5 -21.76 -0.40 -36.89
C SER A 5 -20.92 -1.68 -36.72
N GLY A 6 -20.09 -2.03 -37.72
CA GLY A 6 -19.12 -3.12 -37.63
C GLY A 6 -18.02 -2.86 -36.61
N PHE A 7 -17.48 -1.63 -36.58
CA PHE A 7 -16.48 -1.22 -35.59
C PHE A 7 -17.03 -1.27 -34.16
N LEU A 8 -18.23 -0.72 -33.93
CA LEU A 8 -18.89 -0.74 -32.63
C LEU A 8 -19.13 -2.18 -32.15
N LYS A 9 -19.65 -3.07 -33.01
CA LYS A 9 -19.86 -4.49 -32.65
C LYS A 9 -18.57 -5.21 -32.30
N LYS A 10 -17.44 -4.87 -32.94
CA LYS A 10 -16.16 -5.54 -32.71
C LYS A 10 -15.43 -5.05 -31.46
N ASN A 11 -15.64 -3.80 -31.06
CA ASN A 11 -14.87 -3.12 -30.01
C ASN A 11 -15.74 -2.57 -28.86
N TRP A 12 -16.99 -3.01 -28.74
CA TRP A 12 -17.95 -2.50 -27.75
C TRP A 12 -17.39 -2.58 -26.32
N ASP A 13 -16.63 -3.62 -26.00
CA ASP A 13 -16.08 -3.84 -24.67
C ASP A 13 -15.00 -2.82 -24.30
N TYR A 14 -14.19 -2.39 -25.27
CA TYR A 14 -13.23 -1.30 -25.07
C TYR A 14 -13.93 0.06 -24.90
N ILE A 15 -15.03 0.28 -25.62
CA ILE A 15 -15.84 1.49 -25.47
C ILE A 15 -16.49 1.50 -24.07
N SER A 16 -17.06 0.37 -23.64
CA SER A 16 -17.60 0.23 -22.28
C SER A 16 -16.53 0.45 -21.23
N LEU A 17 -15.32 -0.07 -21.42
CA LEU A 17 -14.21 0.17 -20.50
C LEU A 17 -13.81 1.65 -20.41
N ALA A 18 -13.79 2.37 -21.55
CA ALA A 18 -13.55 3.81 -21.57
C ALA A 18 -14.66 4.57 -20.82
N VAL A 19 -15.93 4.19 -21.02
CA VAL A 19 -17.06 4.78 -20.28
C VAL A 19 -16.95 4.50 -18.78
N ILE A 20 -16.55 3.29 -18.37
CA ILE A 20 -16.33 2.93 -16.97
C ILE A 20 -15.18 3.75 -16.36
N ALA A 21 -14.11 4.00 -17.11
CA ALA A 21 -12.99 4.84 -16.65
C ALA A 21 -13.43 6.30 -16.44
N VAL A 22 -14.24 6.84 -17.35
CA VAL A 22 -14.86 8.17 -17.19
C VAL A 22 -15.78 8.19 -15.98
N TYR A 23 -16.63 7.17 -15.84
CA TYR A 23 -17.52 7.00 -14.69
C TYR A 23 -16.76 7.02 -13.36
N ALA A 24 -15.71 6.19 -13.22
CA ALA A 24 -14.87 6.16 -12.03
C ALA A 24 -14.18 7.51 -11.75
N THR A 25 -13.75 8.22 -12.79
CA THR A 25 -13.16 9.56 -12.63
C THR A 25 -14.17 10.57 -12.12
N LEU A 26 -15.40 10.55 -12.65
CA LEU A 26 -16.47 11.45 -12.25
C LEU A 26 -16.99 11.16 -10.83
N SER A 27 -16.87 9.93 -10.34
CA SER A 27 -17.22 9.57 -8.95
C SER A 27 -16.49 10.41 -7.91
N ILE A 28 -15.29 10.93 -8.21
CA ILE A 28 -14.50 11.70 -7.26
C ILE A 28 -14.28 13.15 -7.71
N LYS A 29 -15.20 13.77 -8.44
CA LYS A 29 -14.90 15.07 -9.07
C LYS A 29 -14.52 16.21 -8.11
N THR A 30 -15.08 16.26 -6.91
CA THR A 30 -14.74 17.23 -5.83
C THR A 30 -13.30 17.08 -5.36
N PHE A 31 -12.71 15.89 -5.53
CA PHE A 31 -11.32 15.59 -5.22
C PHE A 31 -10.34 16.49 -5.99
N TYR A 32 -10.76 17.11 -7.09
CA TYR A 32 -9.94 18.06 -7.85
C TYR A 32 -10.09 19.53 -7.42
N ARG A 33 -10.90 19.83 -6.39
CA ARG A 33 -10.98 21.17 -5.78
C ARG A 33 -9.64 21.54 -5.12
N PRO A 34 -9.38 22.83 -4.82
CA PRO A 34 -8.17 23.22 -4.08
C PRO A 34 -8.05 22.50 -2.73
N GLY A 35 -6.81 22.40 -2.22
CA GLY A 35 -6.50 21.64 -1.01
C GLY A 35 -6.02 20.21 -1.28
N ILE A 36 -5.70 19.52 -0.19
CA ILE A 36 -5.21 18.14 -0.19
C ILE A 36 -6.20 17.22 0.52
N PRO A 37 -6.21 15.91 0.21
CA PRO A 37 -6.87 14.93 1.05
C PRO A 37 -6.20 14.93 2.43
N ILE A 38 -6.99 15.01 3.50
CA ILE A 38 -6.47 15.05 4.88
C ILE A 38 -6.78 13.78 5.68
N GLY A 39 -7.32 12.75 5.03
CA GLY A 39 -7.41 11.41 5.62
C GLY A 39 -6.07 10.93 6.17
N TRP A 40 -6.12 9.98 7.11
CA TRP A 40 -5.07 9.72 8.10
C TRP A 40 -3.64 9.81 7.54
N ASP A 41 -3.29 8.93 6.61
CA ASP A 41 -1.93 8.74 6.10
C ASP A 41 -1.53 9.73 4.99
N HIS A 42 -2.49 10.47 4.41
CA HIS A 42 -2.22 11.33 3.24
C HIS A 42 -1.09 12.34 3.45
N PRO A 43 -1.04 13.10 4.56
CA PRO A 43 0.04 14.04 4.81
C PRO A 43 1.43 13.38 4.81
N ASN A 44 1.55 12.18 5.35
CA ASN A 44 2.80 11.41 5.32
C ASN A 44 3.15 10.99 3.88
N TYR A 45 2.20 10.48 3.10
CA TYR A 45 2.47 10.13 1.69
C TYR A 45 2.93 11.33 0.86
N ILE A 46 2.33 12.49 1.09
CA ILE A 46 2.68 13.76 0.44
C ILE A 46 4.11 14.16 0.82
N ASN A 47 4.42 14.14 2.12
CA ASN A 47 5.75 14.47 2.64
C ASN A 47 6.84 13.59 2.01
N GLN A 48 6.65 12.27 2.07
CA GLN A 48 7.60 11.29 1.53
C GLN A 48 7.76 11.40 0.01
N ALA A 49 6.66 11.62 -0.73
CA ALA A 49 6.70 11.81 -2.18
C ALA A 49 7.44 13.10 -2.56
N TRP A 50 7.23 14.18 -1.81
CA TRP A 50 7.95 15.44 -2.04
C TRP A 50 9.45 15.29 -1.77
N PHE A 51 9.83 14.68 -0.65
CA PHE A 51 11.24 14.45 -0.36
C PHE A 51 11.90 13.57 -1.42
N THR A 52 11.21 12.52 -1.86
CA THR A 52 11.67 11.66 -2.96
C THR A 52 11.90 12.47 -4.24
N LEU A 53 10.93 13.31 -4.62
CA LEU A 53 11.03 14.18 -5.79
C LEU A 53 12.19 15.19 -5.71
N LYS A 54 12.34 15.89 -4.58
CA LYS A 54 13.27 17.02 -4.46
C LYS A 54 14.71 16.61 -4.12
N HIS A 55 14.90 15.52 -3.37
CA HIS A 55 16.21 15.18 -2.82
C HIS A 55 16.75 13.83 -3.31
N LEU A 56 15.88 12.86 -3.63
CA LEU A 56 16.31 11.49 -3.99
C LEU A 56 16.39 11.28 -5.50
N LEU A 57 15.33 11.63 -6.25
CA LEU A 57 15.28 11.47 -7.71
C LEU A 57 16.43 12.20 -8.43
N PRO A 58 16.82 13.44 -8.08
CA PRO A 58 17.94 14.12 -8.74
C PRO A 58 19.29 13.40 -8.56
N LYS A 59 19.42 12.58 -7.51
CA LYS A 59 20.60 11.76 -7.23
C LYS A 59 20.47 10.34 -7.82
N GLY A 60 19.42 10.05 -8.58
CA GLY A 60 19.19 8.74 -9.20
C GLY A 60 18.83 7.62 -8.22
N ARG A 61 18.29 7.96 -7.04
CA ARG A 61 17.97 6.98 -5.99
C ARG A 61 16.56 7.13 -5.45
N LEU A 62 16.09 6.09 -4.74
CA LEU A 62 14.76 6.02 -4.16
C LEU A 62 14.77 5.89 -2.63
N LEU A 63 15.93 5.61 -2.03
CA LEU A 63 16.15 5.53 -0.59
C LEU A 63 17.00 6.70 -0.13
N GLY A 64 16.77 7.15 1.10
CA GLY A 64 17.52 8.24 1.69
C GLY A 64 17.39 8.29 3.20
N TRP A 65 17.86 9.39 3.77
CA TRP A 65 17.79 9.61 5.20
C TRP A 65 17.33 11.03 5.48
N ASP A 66 16.32 11.15 6.32
CA ASP A 66 15.75 12.41 6.73
C ASP A 66 16.11 12.72 8.19
N PRO A 67 17.05 13.66 8.43
CA PRO A 67 17.36 14.07 9.79
C PRO A 67 16.25 14.90 10.43
N LEU A 68 15.35 15.51 9.64
CA LEU A 68 14.35 16.47 10.14
C LEU A 68 13.21 15.80 10.89
N ASN A 69 13.02 14.50 10.68
CA ASN A 69 11.96 13.71 11.29
C ASN A 69 12.53 12.61 12.16
N GLN A 70 11.85 12.35 13.29
CA GLN A 70 11.98 11.08 14.03
C GLN A 70 13.43 10.75 14.44
N TYR A 71 14.22 11.76 14.83
CA TYR A 71 15.63 11.61 15.17
C TYR A 71 16.50 10.99 14.06
N GLY A 72 16.15 11.18 12.78
CA GLY A 72 16.83 10.53 11.66
C GLY A 72 16.10 9.28 11.19
N TRP A 73 15.31 9.45 10.13
CA TRP A 73 14.48 8.42 9.52
C TRP A 73 15.06 7.92 8.19
N PRO A 74 15.32 6.61 8.02
CA PRO A 74 15.61 5.99 6.73
C PRO A 74 14.39 6.04 5.79
N LEU A 75 14.28 7.15 5.03
CA LEU A 75 13.22 7.40 4.06
C LEU A 75 13.07 6.22 3.10
N ASN A 76 11.83 5.79 2.87
CA ASN A 76 11.46 4.75 1.92
C ASN A 76 12.06 3.34 2.19
N GLN A 77 12.77 3.13 3.30
CA GLN A 77 13.43 1.84 3.58
C GLN A 77 12.53 0.86 4.33
N PHE A 78 11.91 1.30 5.43
CA PHE A 78 11.07 0.46 6.30
C PHE A 78 9.57 0.66 6.07
N TYR A 79 9.20 1.77 5.45
CA TYR A 79 7.89 1.96 4.84
C TYR A 79 8.02 1.75 3.33
N TYR A 80 6.99 1.16 2.73
CA TYR A 80 7.03 0.76 1.32
C TYR A 80 7.19 1.97 0.38
N CYS A 81 8.21 1.93 -0.48
CA CYS A 81 8.67 3.09 -1.27
C CYS A 81 7.85 3.36 -2.55
N GLY A 82 7.07 2.38 -3.00
CA GLY A 82 6.36 2.38 -4.27
C GLY A 82 5.40 3.56 -4.45
N PRO A 83 4.51 3.86 -3.49
CA PRO A 83 3.50 4.91 -3.68
C PRO A 83 4.15 6.30 -3.76
N HIS A 84 5.14 6.57 -2.90
CA HIS A 84 5.89 7.82 -2.89
C HIS A 84 6.72 8.00 -4.17
N SER A 85 7.39 6.93 -4.62
CA SER A 85 8.17 6.93 -5.87
C SER A 85 7.27 7.14 -7.08
N TYR A 86 6.07 6.54 -7.10
CA TYR A 86 5.09 6.72 -8.17
C TYR A 86 4.65 8.19 -8.30
N VAL A 87 4.26 8.82 -7.19
CA VAL A 87 3.90 10.25 -7.19
C VAL A 87 5.10 11.10 -7.61
N ALA A 88 6.29 10.83 -7.06
CA ALA A 88 7.49 11.60 -7.36
C ALA A 88 7.86 11.52 -8.85
N LEU A 89 7.80 10.34 -9.46
CA LEU A 89 8.06 10.15 -10.89
C LEU A 89 7.00 10.82 -11.76
N LEU A 90 5.72 10.70 -11.39
CA LEU A 90 4.63 11.39 -12.08
C LEU A 90 4.83 12.92 -12.02
N ALA A 91 5.20 13.43 -10.85
CA ALA A 91 5.48 14.84 -10.65
C ALA A 91 6.70 15.29 -11.45
N HIS A 92 7.79 14.52 -11.44
CA HIS A 92 8.97 14.83 -12.24
C HIS A 92 8.63 15.04 -13.74
N GLY A 93 7.69 14.27 -14.29
CA GLY A 93 7.23 14.44 -15.66
C GLY A 93 6.20 15.56 -15.89
N LEU A 94 5.46 15.99 -14.85
CA LEU A 94 4.28 16.86 -15.00
C LEU A 94 4.34 18.20 -14.25
N LEU A 95 5.35 18.46 -13.42
CA LEU A 95 5.44 19.66 -12.58
C LEU A 95 5.45 20.98 -13.37
N ASN A 96 5.86 20.95 -14.64
CA ASN A 96 5.80 22.14 -15.51
C ASN A 96 4.37 22.46 -15.98
N PHE A 97 3.40 21.58 -15.74
CA PHE A 97 2.01 21.72 -16.19
C PHE A 97 1.01 21.82 -15.03
N MET A 98 1.32 21.24 -13.87
CA MET A 98 0.43 21.17 -12.70
C MET A 98 1.23 21.31 -11.41
N ASP A 99 0.60 21.86 -10.36
CA ASP A 99 1.21 21.88 -9.03
C ASP A 99 1.29 20.46 -8.43
N PHE A 100 2.20 20.30 -7.46
CA PHE A 100 2.49 19.00 -6.86
C PHE A 100 1.27 18.35 -6.19
N TYR A 101 0.41 19.13 -5.53
CA TYR A 101 -0.77 18.60 -4.84
C TYR A 101 -1.84 18.14 -5.82
N THR A 102 -2.02 18.86 -6.93
CA THR A 102 -2.87 18.41 -8.04
C THR A 102 -2.34 17.12 -8.67
N ILE A 103 -1.02 16.99 -8.83
CA ILE A 103 -0.40 15.74 -9.32
C ILE A 103 -0.61 14.59 -8.34
N TYR A 104 -0.47 14.82 -7.04
CA TYR A 104 -0.75 13.81 -6.01
C TYR A 104 -2.19 13.29 -6.13
N LYS A 105 -3.17 14.20 -6.30
CA LYS A 105 -4.57 13.83 -6.46
C LYS A 105 -4.82 13.08 -7.79
N LEU A 106 -4.19 13.51 -8.88
CA LEU A 106 -4.22 12.78 -10.13
C LEU A 106 -3.65 11.36 -9.98
N ALA A 107 -2.58 11.18 -9.21
CA ALA A 107 -1.99 9.87 -8.94
C ALA A 107 -3.01 8.92 -8.29
N LEU A 108 -3.77 9.39 -7.30
CA LEU A 108 -4.81 8.60 -6.64
C LEU A 108 -5.95 8.24 -7.59
N ASN A 109 -6.37 9.18 -8.43
CA ASN A 109 -7.39 8.93 -9.44
C ASN A 109 -6.95 7.85 -10.44
N ILE A 110 -5.71 7.92 -10.93
CA ILE A 110 -5.15 6.90 -11.83
C ILE A 110 -5.18 5.52 -11.16
N VAL A 111 -4.81 5.43 -9.87
CA VAL A 111 -4.87 4.17 -9.12
C VAL A 111 -6.30 3.65 -9.05
N TYR A 112 -7.27 4.50 -8.69
CA TYR A 112 -8.67 4.11 -8.59
C TYR A 112 -9.25 3.64 -9.94
N VAL A 113 -9.02 4.39 -11.02
CA VAL A 113 -9.47 4.02 -12.38
C VAL A 113 -8.81 2.72 -12.86
N SER A 114 -7.56 2.48 -12.46
CA SER A 114 -6.81 1.28 -12.87
C SER A 114 -7.36 -0.03 -12.30
N TYR A 115 -8.25 0.01 -11.29
CA TYR A 115 -9.02 -1.17 -10.89
C TYR A 115 -9.84 -1.74 -12.04
N ALA A 116 -10.56 -0.88 -12.77
CA ALA A 116 -11.38 -1.32 -13.90
C ALA A 116 -10.52 -2.04 -14.95
N LEU A 117 -9.34 -1.47 -15.27
CA LEU A 117 -8.43 -2.00 -16.28
C LEU A 117 -7.80 -3.32 -15.85
N SER A 118 -7.26 -3.40 -14.63
CA SER A 118 -6.51 -4.57 -14.16
C SER A 118 -7.42 -5.80 -13.99
N VAL A 119 -8.60 -5.63 -13.39
CA VAL A 119 -9.58 -6.70 -13.20
C VAL A 119 -10.20 -7.12 -14.55
N TYR A 120 -10.47 -6.17 -15.45
CA TYR A 120 -10.88 -6.50 -16.84
C TYR A 120 -9.86 -7.42 -17.50
N VAL A 121 -8.57 -7.03 -17.52
CA VAL A 121 -7.51 -7.79 -18.20
C VAL A 121 -7.34 -9.17 -17.56
N TYR A 122 -7.45 -9.29 -16.24
CA TYR A 122 -7.43 -10.56 -15.53
C TYR A 122 -8.58 -11.49 -15.95
N VAL A 123 -9.84 -11.02 -15.93
CA VAL A 123 -10.98 -11.84 -16.35
C VAL A 123 -10.90 -12.20 -17.83
N ARG A 124 -10.44 -11.28 -18.69
CA ARG A 124 -10.16 -11.55 -20.11
C ARG A 124 -9.08 -12.63 -20.30
N ALA A 125 -8.05 -12.64 -19.46
CA ALA A 125 -6.98 -13.63 -19.51
C ALA A 125 -7.49 -15.01 -19.10
N LEU A 126 -8.30 -15.10 -18.04
CA LEU A 126 -8.87 -16.36 -17.56
C LEU A 126 -9.89 -17.00 -18.52
N THR A 127 -10.79 -16.18 -19.09
CA THR A 127 -12.03 -16.70 -19.68
C THR A 127 -12.22 -16.40 -21.16
N ALA A 128 -11.46 -15.45 -21.69
CA ALA A 128 -11.73 -14.81 -22.98
C ALA A 128 -13.18 -14.27 -23.12
N ASP A 129 -13.89 -14.05 -22.02
CA ASP A 129 -15.24 -13.48 -21.98
C ASP A 129 -15.19 -11.96 -21.90
N ARG A 130 -15.91 -11.28 -22.79
CA ARG A 130 -15.94 -9.80 -22.85
C ARG A 130 -16.99 -9.23 -21.92
N VAL A 131 -18.12 -9.91 -21.75
CA VAL A 131 -19.20 -9.48 -20.87
C VAL A 131 -18.75 -9.60 -19.43
N GLY A 132 -18.23 -10.77 -19.04
CA GLY A 132 -17.70 -10.98 -17.69
C GLY A 132 -16.60 -9.97 -17.34
N ALA A 133 -15.68 -9.69 -18.28
CA ALA A 133 -14.63 -8.71 -18.03
C ALA A 133 -15.15 -7.27 -17.87
N THR A 134 -16.14 -6.86 -18.67
CA THR A 134 -16.75 -5.52 -18.56
C THR A 134 -17.53 -5.35 -17.26
N VAL A 135 -18.25 -6.39 -16.83
CA VAL A 135 -18.96 -6.41 -15.55
C VAL A 135 -17.97 -6.36 -14.38
N ALA A 136 -16.85 -7.08 -14.49
CA ALA A 136 -15.80 -7.05 -13.48
C ALA A 136 -15.16 -5.66 -13.38
N ALA A 137 -14.95 -4.99 -14.52
CA ALA A 137 -14.45 -3.62 -14.56
C ALA A 137 -15.39 -2.65 -13.84
N LEU A 138 -16.71 -2.74 -14.10
CA LEU A 138 -17.72 -1.90 -13.47
C LEU A 138 -17.77 -2.13 -11.96
N LEU A 139 -17.89 -3.40 -11.53
CA LEU A 139 -17.98 -3.75 -10.11
C LEU A 139 -16.70 -3.42 -9.33
N ALA A 140 -15.52 -3.49 -9.97
CA ALA A 140 -14.25 -3.16 -9.32
C ALA A 140 -14.12 -1.67 -8.96
N VAL A 141 -14.81 -0.79 -9.69
CA VAL A 141 -14.86 0.65 -9.39
C VAL A 141 -16.19 1.04 -8.73
N THR A 142 -17.08 0.11 -8.40
CA THR A 142 -18.31 0.42 -7.66
C THR A 142 -18.01 0.53 -6.16
N VAL A 143 -18.28 1.70 -5.59
CA VAL A 143 -18.15 1.96 -4.15
C VAL A 143 -19.41 1.52 -3.44
N PHE A 144 -19.39 0.31 -2.92
CA PHE A 144 -20.54 -0.28 -2.23
C PHE A 144 -20.83 0.45 -0.89
N PRO A 145 -22.10 0.55 -0.45
CA PRO A 145 -22.43 1.23 0.81
C PRO A 145 -21.78 0.59 2.03
N GLY A 146 -21.64 -0.74 2.02
CA GLY A 146 -20.96 -1.49 3.05
C GLY A 146 -19.42 -1.48 2.96
N GLU A 147 -18.82 -0.81 1.97
CA GLU A 147 -17.36 -0.77 1.82
C GLU A 147 -16.70 -0.16 3.06
N GLY A 148 -15.77 -0.88 3.67
CA GLY A 148 -14.99 -0.45 4.82
C GLY A 148 -13.66 0.20 4.42
N ALA A 149 -13.29 1.29 5.08
CA ALA A 149 -12.06 2.02 4.76
C ALA A 149 -10.76 1.28 5.17
N TRP A 150 -10.86 0.22 5.99
CA TRP A 150 -9.69 -0.44 6.59
C TRP A 150 -9.16 -1.66 5.83
N LEU A 151 -10.04 -2.47 5.25
CA LEU A 151 -9.69 -3.81 4.75
C LEU A 151 -10.07 -4.05 3.29
N ASP A 152 -11.02 -3.27 2.74
CA ASP A 152 -11.58 -3.54 1.41
C ASP A 152 -10.73 -3.01 0.26
N ALA A 153 -9.79 -2.11 0.56
CA ALA A 153 -8.94 -1.42 -0.40
C ALA A 153 -9.64 -0.70 -1.55
N GLY A 154 -10.93 -0.36 -1.39
CA GLY A 154 -11.69 0.42 -2.35
C GLY A 154 -11.46 1.94 -2.23
N LEU A 155 -12.38 2.73 -2.76
CA LEU A 155 -12.26 4.19 -2.79
C LEU A 155 -12.26 4.79 -1.38
N ARG A 156 -13.07 4.25 -0.46
CA ARG A 156 -13.13 4.77 0.91
C ARG A 156 -11.78 4.64 1.62
N GLN A 157 -11.04 3.55 1.36
CA GLN A 157 -9.68 3.40 1.89
C GLN A 157 -8.72 4.42 1.28
N ILE A 158 -8.79 4.63 -0.05
CA ILE A 158 -7.94 5.60 -0.74
C ILE A 158 -8.12 6.99 -0.15
N TYR A 159 -9.35 7.34 0.23
CA TYR A 159 -9.73 8.68 0.62
C TYR A 159 -9.72 8.95 2.14
N GLU A 160 -10.41 8.11 2.93
CA GLU A 160 -10.66 8.36 4.35
C GLU A 160 -9.42 8.07 5.21
N ILE A 161 -8.73 6.95 4.91
CA ILE A 161 -7.53 6.54 5.65
C ILE A 161 -6.27 6.95 4.90
N GLY A 162 -6.30 7.01 3.56
CA GLY A 162 -5.10 7.31 2.78
C GLY A 162 -4.16 6.10 2.59
N MET A 163 -4.60 4.88 2.90
CA MET A 163 -3.87 3.63 2.64
C MET A 163 -3.90 3.21 1.16
N TRP A 164 -3.84 4.16 0.23
CA TRP A 164 -3.99 3.92 -1.20
C TRP A 164 -2.85 3.11 -1.82
N GLY A 165 -1.70 2.99 -1.14
CA GLY A 165 -0.61 2.07 -1.52
C GLY A 165 -1.06 0.61 -1.56
N GLN A 166 -1.95 0.21 -0.64
CA GLN A 166 -2.59 -1.11 -0.68
C GLN A 166 -3.44 -1.27 -1.95
N SER A 167 -4.27 -0.28 -2.27
CA SER A 167 -5.10 -0.28 -3.48
C SER A 167 -4.28 -0.37 -4.76
N MET A 168 -3.18 0.39 -4.85
CA MET A 168 -2.23 0.30 -5.96
C MET A 168 -1.63 -1.11 -6.07
N GLY A 169 -1.24 -1.72 -4.95
CA GLY A 169 -0.76 -3.10 -4.91
C GLY A 169 -1.78 -4.09 -5.47
N ILE A 170 -3.08 -3.91 -5.22
CA ILE A 170 -4.13 -4.80 -5.75
C ILE A 170 -4.20 -4.68 -7.28
N VAL A 171 -4.21 -3.46 -7.82
CA VAL A 171 -4.20 -3.20 -9.27
C VAL A 171 -3.00 -3.87 -9.95
N LEU A 172 -1.81 -3.71 -9.37
CA LEU A 172 -0.57 -4.30 -9.89
C LEU A 172 -0.62 -5.84 -9.81
N SER A 173 -1.19 -6.39 -8.74
CA SER A 173 -1.36 -7.83 -8.54
C SER A 173 -2.23 -8.47 -9.61
N PHE A 174 -3.40 -7.88 -9.93
CA PHE A 174 -4.26 -8.40 -11.00
C PHE A 174 -3.58 -8.32 -12.37
N THR A 175 -2.79 -7.28 -12.61
CA THR A 175 -2.01 -7.13 -13.84
C THR A 175 -0.94 -8.23 -13.95
N ALA A 176 -0.19 -8.47 -12.87
CA ALA A 176 0.82 -9.54 -12.79
C ALA A 176 0.20 -10.93 -13.00
N LEU A 177 -0.94 -11.21 -12.34
CA LEU A 177 -1.68 -12.47 -12.50
C LEU A 177 -2.16 -12.66 -13.93
N ALA A 178 -2.71 -11.61 -14.55
CA ALA A 178 -3.19 -11.69 -15.93
C ALA A 178 -2.05 -12.00 -16.91
N LEU A 179 -0.87 -11.41 -16.73
CA LEU A 179 0.31 -11.70 -17.53
C LEU A 179 0.81 -13.12 -17.31
N MET A 180 0.89 -13.58 -16.05
CA MET A 180 1.26 -14.97 -15.71
C MET A 180 0.27 -15.99 -16.29
N ILE A 181 -1.02 -15.68 -16.31
CA ILE A 181 -2.02 -16.56 -16.95
C ILE A 181 -1.68 -16.72 -18.44
N ARG A 182 -1.24 -15.65 -19.11
CA ARG A 182 -0.91 -15.65 -20.53
C ARG A 182 0.43 -16.31 -20.88
N THR A 183 1.35 -16.53 -19.95
CA THR A 183 2.69 -17.07 -20.28
C THR A 183 2.64 -18.48 -20.86
N VAL A 184 1.72 -19.31 -20.36
CA VAL A 184 1.59 -20.72 -20.79
C VAL A 184 1.10 -20.87 -22.23
N ASP A 185 0.36 -19.87 -22.72
CA ASP A 185 -0.16 -19.82 -24.10
C ASP A 185 0.91 -19.38 -25.11
N LEU A 186 2.10 -18.99 -24.65
CA LEU A 186 3.17 -18.46 -25.48
C LEU A 186 4.29 -19.47 -25.66
N ASP A 187 4.73 -19.61 -26.90
CA ASP A 187 5.95 -20.37 -27.22
C ASP A 187 7.18 -19.74 -26.57
N LEU A 188 8.15 -20.58 -26.23
CA LEU A 188 9.46 -20.16 -25.73
C LEU A 188 10.12 -19.25 -26.76
N GLY A 189 10.37 -18.00 -26.36
CA GLY A 189 10.95 -16.99 -27.23
C GLY A 189 10.80 -15.59 -26.66
N LEU A 190 11.11 -14.58 -27.47
CA LEU A 190 11.20 -13.19 -27.02
C LEU A 190 9.87 -12.65 -26.47
N LYS A 191 8.74 -13.00 -27.10
CA LYS A 191 7.41 -12.57 -26.63
C LYS A 191 7.09 -13.16 -25.25
N TRP A 192 7.39 -14.44 -25.03
CA TRP A 192 7.22 -15.07 -23.73
C TRP A 192 8.10 -14.42 -22.67
N LEU A 193 9.39 -14.23 -22.97
CA LEU A 193 10.34 -13.61 -22.04
C LEU A 193 9.88 -12.21 -21.63
N VAL A 194 9.44 -11.38 -22.57
CA VAL A 194 8.89 -10.04 -22.28
C VAL A 194 7.68 -10.14 -21.34
N VAL A 195 6.76 -11.08 -21.56
CA VAL A 195 5.59 -11.24 -20.68
C VAL A 195 6.00 -11.68 -19.27
N CYS A 196 6.97 -12.60 -19.13
CA CYS A 196 7.52 -12.98 -17.82
C CYS A 196 8.21 -11.81 -17.11
N ILE A 197 9.00 -11.02 -17.83
CA ILE A 197 9.67 -9.83 -17.30
C ILE A 197 8.65 -8.81 -16.79
N TRP A 198 7.61 -8.52 -17.56
CA TRP A 198 6.57 -7.58 -17.12
C TRP A 198 5.72 -8.14 -15.98
N ALA A 199 5.41 -9.44 -15.97
CA ALA A 199 4.78 -10.07 -14.82
C ALA A 199 5.63 -9.90 -13.55
N ALA A 200 6.94 -10.10 -13.65
CA ALA A 200 7.88 -9.89 -12.55
C ALA A 200 8.02 -8.43 -12.14
N PHE A 201 8.02 -7.49 -13.09
CA PHE A 201 8.04 -6.06 -12.81
C PHE A 201 6.80 -5.64 -12.02
N PHE A 202 5.60 -6.07 -12.45
CA PHE A 202 4.37 -5.78 -11.71
C PHE A 202 4.34 -6.46 -10.34
N SER A 203 4.86 -7.68 -10.21
CA SER A 203 5.05 -8.33 -8.90
C SER A 203 5.99 -7.55 -7.98
N ALA A 204 7.12 -7.08 -8.49
CA ALA A 204 8.07 -6.27 -7.73
C ALA A 204 7.44 -4.93 -7.33
N ALA A 205 6.73 -4.28 -8.25
CA ALA A 205 5.99 -3.07 -7.98
C ALA A 205 4.92 -3.30 -6.90
N THR A 206 4.18 -4.42 -6.92
CA THR A 206 3.27 -4.80 -5.83
C THR A 206 4.00 -4.85 -4.50
N MET A 207 5.16 -5.51 -4.42
CA MET A 207 5.95 -5.60 -3.19
C MET A 207 6.41 -4.23 -2.67
N LEU A 208 6.90 -3.39 -3.57
CA LEU A 208 7.33 -2.04 -3.24
C LEU A 208 6.16 -1.13 -2.87
N THR A 209 4.93 -1.41 -3.34
CA THR A 209 3.73 -0.63 -2.98
C THR A 209 3.07 -1.07 -1.68
N HIS A 210 3.01 -2.37 -1.41
CA HIS A 210 2.46 -2.91 -0.17
C HIS A 210 2.85 -4.39 0.02
N PRO A 211 3.77 -4.73 0.95
CA PRO A 211 4.27 -6.09 1.14
C PRO A 211 3.19 -7.14 1.40
N MET A 212 2.14 -6.83 2.18
CA MET A 212 1.05 -7.80 2.42
C MET A 212 0.21 -8.12 1.17
N VAL A 213 0.08 -7.16 0.26
CA VAL A 213 -0.60 -7.42 -1.01
C VAL A 213 0.28 -8.28 -1.91
N PHE A 214 1.60 -8.10 -1.86
CA PHE A 214 2.54 -9.00 -2.52
C PHE A 214 2.48 -10.42 -1.96
N TYR A 215 2.34 -10.58 -0.64
CA TYR A 215 2.12 -11.90 -0.04
C TYR A 215 0.83 -12.55 -0.58
N SER A 216 -0.24 -11.77 -0.69
CA SER A 216 -1.52 -12.21 -1.28
C SER A 216 -1.38 -12.60 -2.76
N LEU A 217 -0.58 -11.83 -3.52
CA LEU A 217 -0.22 -12.13 -4.90
C LEU A 217 0.57 -13.44 -5.00
N ALA A 218 1.57 -13.64 -4.13
CA ALA A 218 2.40 -14.85 -4.11
C ALA A 218 1.54 -16.09 -3.84
N ILE A 219 0.59 -16.03 -2.89
CA ILE A 219 -0.39 -17.09 -2.65
C ILE A 219 -1.21 -17.36 -3.91
N SER A 220 -1.75 -16.33 -4.55
CA SER A 220 -2.57 -16.48 -5.76
C SER A 220 -1.77 -17.07 -6.94
N MET A 221 -0.52 -16.65 -7.13
CA MET A 221 0.39 -17.23 -8.13
C MET A 221 0.72 -18.69 -7.82
N ALA A 222 0.91 -19.03 -6.54
CA ALA A 222 1.13 -20.41 -6.11
C ALA A 222 -0.10 -21.29 -6.38
N VAL A 223 -1.32 -20.78 -6.16
CA VAL A 223 -2.57 -21.48 -6.54
C VAL A 223 -2.61 -21.76 -8.04
N LEU A 224 -2.33 -20.75 -8.88
CA LEU A 224 -2.24 -20.95 -10.34
C LEU A 224 -1.20 -22.00 -10.72
N MET A 225 -0.03 -21.95 -10.09
CA MET A 225 1.05 -22.91 -10.32
C MET A 225 0.60 -24.33 -9.98
N VAL A 226 0.03 -24.54 -8.78
CA VAL A 226 -0.47 -25.85 -8.32
C VAL A 226 -1.56 -26.37 -9.24
N MET A 227 -2.55 -25.55 -9.61
CA MET A 227 -3.60 -25.93 -10.56
C MET A 227 -2.98 -26.43 -11.87
N ARG A 228 -2.07 -25.66 -12.48
CA ARG A 228 -1.45 -26.02 -13.76
C ARG A 228 -0.56 -27.26 -13.68
N ILE A 229 0.16 -27.45 -12.57
CA ILE A 229 0.95 -28.66 -12.30
C ILE A 229 0.06 -29.90 -12.21
N LEU A 230 -1.09 -29.79 -11.56
CA LEU A 230 -2.08 -30.87 -11.43
C LEU A 230 -2.78 -31.23 -12.75
N SER A 231 -2.50 -30.53 -13.85
CA SER A 231 -3.00 -30.91 -15.18
C SER A 231 -2.43 -32.24 -15.71
N LEU A 232 -1.39 -32.79 -15.05
CA LEU A 232 -0.66 -34.03 -15.37
C LEU A 232 -0.06 -34.06 -16.79
N ASN A 233 0.16 -32.89 -17.38
CA ASN A 233 0.87 -32.74 -18.64
C ASN A 233 2.31 -32.30 -18.35
N ALA A 234 3.29 -33.16 -18.64
CA ALA A 234 4.71 -32.90 -18.34
C ALA A 234 5.25 -31.61 -18.99
N ARG A 235 4.79 -31.26 -20.20
CA ARG A 235 5.17 -30.01 -20.86
C ARG A 235 4.62 -28.81 -20.09
N ILE A 236 3.34 -28.85 -19.71
CA ILE A 236 2.70 -27.77 -18.94
C ILE A 236 3.33 -27.67 -17.55
N PHE A 237 3.69 -28.80 -16.94
CA PHE A 237 4.38 -28.86 -15.65
C PHE A 237 5.69 -28.08 -15.70
N TRP A 238 6.64 -28.49 -16.55
CA TRP A 238 7.96 -27.84 -16.64
C TRP A 238 7.84 -26.40 -17.10
N ARG A 239 6.88 -26.11 -17.99
CA ARG A 239 6.59 -24.74 -18.44
C ARG A 239 6.17 -23.85 -17.28
N THR A 240 5.25 -24.33 -16.46
CA THR A 240 4.72 -23.58 -15.31
C THR A 240 5.80 -23.33 -14.27
N VAL A 241 6.62 -24.36 -13.98
CA VAL A 241 7.76 -24.23 -13.04
C VAL A 241 8.76 -23.20 -13.56
N LEU A 242 9.16 -23.28 -14.83
CA LEU A 242 10.09 -22.33 -15.44
C LEU A 242 9.55 -20.90 -15.39
N ASP A 243 8.29 -20.70 -15.79
CA ASP A 243 7.65 -19.38 -15.80
C ASP A 243 7.63 -18.77 -14.38
N PHE A 244 7.25 -19.58 -13.38
CA PHE A 244 7.20 -19.14 -11.98
C PHE A 244 8.59 -18.80 -11.43
N THR A 245 9.58 -19.69 -11.62
CA THR A 245 10.96 -19.46 -11.20
C THR A 245 11.52 -18.18 -11.82
N LEU A 246 11.31 -17.98 -13.12
CA LEU A 246 11.77 -16.79 -13.81
C LEU A 246 11.13 -15.51 -13.24
N ILE A 247 9.80 -15.54 -13.03
CA ILE A 247 9.07 -14.41 -12.45
C ILE A 247 9.60 -14.08 -11.05
N VAL A 248 9.82 -15.09 -10.19
CA VAL A 248 10.36 -14.89 -8.84
C VAL A 248 11.77 -14.30 -8.89
N CYS A 249 12.67 -14.86 -9.70
CA CYS A 249 14.04 -14.36 -9.82
C CYS A 249 14.09 -12.89 -10.28
N PHE A 250 13.33 -12.54 -11.32
CA PHE A 250 13.26 -11.15 -11.79
C PHE A 250 12.59 -10.23 -10.76
N THR A 251 11.56 -10.70 -10.04
CA THR A 251 10.90 -9.93 -8.98
C THR A 251 11.90 -9.53 -7.90
N LEU A 252 12.68 -10.51 -7.41
CA LEU A 252 13.73 -10.27 -6.42
C LEU A 252 14.79 -9.30 -6.95
N ALA A 253 15.23 -9.49 -8.20
CA ALA A 253 16.24 -8.62 -8.82
C ALA A 253 15.77 -7.16 -8.99
N PHE A 254 14.53 -6.93 -9.46
CA PHE A 254 13.93 -5.59 -9.56
C PHE A 254 13.83 -4.88 -8.22
N SER A 255 13.56 -5.64 -7.16
CA SER A 255 13.37 -5.11 -5.81
C SER A 255 14.63 -5.10 -4.94
N ALA A 256 15.77 -5.60 -5.45
CA ALA A 256 16.98 -5.83 -4.67
C ALA A 256 17.46 -4.58 -3.92
N PHE A 257 17.41 -3.41 -4.57
CA PHE A 257 17.79 -2.12 -3.97
C PHE A 257 17.05 -1.82 -2.66
N TRP A 258 15.81 -2.28 -2.52
CA TRP A 258 14.98 -2.07 -1.33
C TRP A 258 15.01 -3.29 -0.41
N LEU A 259 14.86 -4.48 -0.97
CA LEU A 259 14.70 -5.73 -0.23
C LEU A 259 15.96 -6.11 0.56
N ILE A 260 17.15 -5.98 -0.03
CA ILE A 260 18.41 -6.36 0.62
C ILE A 260 18.68 -5.49 1.85
N PRO A 261 18.72 -4.15 1.76
CA PRO A 261 18.94 -3.32 2.96
C PRO A 261 17.78 -3.45 3.96
N MET A 262 16.53 -3.64 3.51
CA MET A 262 15.41 -3.89 4.41
C MET A 262 15.70 -5.13 5.25
N LEU A 263 15.98 -6.28 4.62
CA LEU A 263 16.25 -7.53 5.35
C LEU A 263 17.48 -7.44 6.25
N LYS A 264 18.52 -6.72 5.82
CA LYS A 264 19.76 -6.53 6.58
C LYS A 264 19.53 -5.77 7.89
N TYR A 265 18.66 -4.76 7.88
CA TYR A 265 18.49 -3.83 9.01
C TYR A 265 17.15 -3.97 9.75
N ASN A 266 16.16 -4.68 9.21
CA ASN A 266 14.80 -4.77 9.76
C ASN A 266 14.77 -5.25 11.22
N ARG A 267 15.52 -6.31 11.55
CA ARG A 267 15.55 -6.85 12.93
C ARG A 267 16.10 -5.86 13.96
N MET A 268 17.04 -5.01 13.55
CA MET A 268 17.70 -4.06 14.45
C MET A 268 16.85 -2.81 14.64
N TYR A 269 16.21 -2.32 13.57
CA TYR A 269 15.59 -0.99 13.55
C TYR A 269 14.06 -1.00 13.47
N HIS A 270 13.41 -2.10 13.13
CA HIS A 270 11.97 -2.15 12.86
C HIS A 270 11.25 -3.31 13.60
N ASN A 271 11.93 -3.98 14.55
CA ASN A 271 11.38 -5.11 15.31
C ASN A 271 11.25 -4.85 16.81
N LEU A 272 10.77 -3.67 17.19
CA LEU A 272 10.39 -3.41 18.58
C LEU A 272 9.04 -4.06 18.92
N VAL A 273 8.91 -4.52 20.17
CA VAL A 273 7.90 -5.45 20.73
C VAL A 273 6.45 -4.89 20.75
N TRP A 274 6.13 -3.87 19.95
CA TRP A 274 4.77 -3.33 19.87
C TRP A 274 3.87 -4.25 19.02
N ASN A 275 2.92 -4.91 19.71
CA ASN A 275 1.95 -5.88 19.20
C ASN A 275 0.84 -5.25 18.32
N ILE A 276 1.15 -4.40 17.34
CA ILE A 276 0.15 -4.04 16.32
C ILE A 276 0.04 -5.22 15.36
N LYS A 277 -0.74 -6.23 15.76
CA LYS A 277 -1.13 -7.36 14.93
C LYS A 277 -2.46 -7.03 14.25
N TRP A 278 -2.51 -7.10 12.93
CA TRP A 278 -3.77 -7.00 12.17
C TRP A 278 -4.38 -8.39 11.97
N ASP A 279 -4.55 -9.11 13.08
CA ASP A 279 -5.24 -10.39 13.12
C ASP A 279 -6.72 -10.12 13.39
N VAL A 280 -7.53 -10.16 12.34
CA VAL A 280 -8.97 -9.85 12.43
C VAL A 280 -9.82 -11.08 12.73
N GLY A 281 -9.25 -12.28 12.75
CA GLY A 281 -9.98 -13.51 13.08
C GLY A 281 -11.15 -13.76 12.11
N LYS A 282 -12.29 -14.17 12.67
CA LYS A 282 -13.53 -14.36 11.92
C LYS A 282 -14.03 -13.09 11.20
N TRP A 283 -13.60 -11.90 11.62
CA TRP A 283 -14.01 -10.64 11.01
C TRP A 283 -13.55 -10.52 9.56
N ALA A 284 -12.45 -11.19 9.16
CA ALA A 284 -12.04 -11.25 7.75
C ALA A 284 -13.15 -11.72 6.80
N ILE A 285 -13.96 -12.70 7.22
CA ILE A 285 -15.08 -13.23 6.43
C ILE A 285 -16.27 -12.27 6.51
N ILE A 286 -16.55 -11.73 7.70
CA ILE A 286 -17.65 -10.79 7.93
C ILE A 286 -17.45 -9.56 7.07
N ASP A 287 -16.29 -8.91 7.15
CA ASP A 287 -15.98 -7.67 6.45
C ASP A 287 -16.25 -7.79 4.94
N VAL A 288 -15.79 -8.88 4.29
CA VAL A 288 -16.06 -9.11 2.86
C VAL A 288 -17.55 -9.27 2.55
N LEU A 289 -18.30 -9.96 3.41
CA LEU A 289 -19.75 -10.13 3.23
C LEU A 289 -20.49 -8.80 3.46
N GLU A 290 -20.00 -7.98 4.38
CA GLU A 290 -20.53 -6.65 4.67
C GLU A 290 -20.23 -5.64 3.57
N THR A 291 -19.04 -5.71 2.95
CA THR A 291 -18.65 -4.88 1.81
C THR A 291 -19.74 -4.84 0.75
N PHE A 292 -20.32 -6.00 0.45
CA PHE A 292 -21.30 -6.13 -0.63
C PHE A 292 -22.72 -5.75 -0.21
N LYS A 293 -23.02 -5.45 1.07
CA LYS A 293 -24.38 -5.06 1.50
C LYS A 293 -24.78 -3.72 0.86
N PRO A 294 -26.06 -3.56 0.43
CA PRO A 294 -27.16 -4.53 0.48
C PRO A 294 -27.21 -5.50 -0.71
N TYR A 295 -26.20 -5.50 -1.59
CA TYR A 295 -26.15 -6.22 -2.86
C TYR A 295 -25.58 -7.64 -2.79
N THR A 296 -25.32 -8.16 -1.58
CA THR A 296 -24.81 -9.52 -1.35
C THR A 296 -25.66 -10.58 -2.06
N TRP A 297 -26.99 -10.38 -2.15
CA TRP A 297 -27.93 -11.26 -2.83
C TRP A 297 -27.74 -11.34 -4.35
N LEU A 298 -27.05 -10.37 -4.97
CA LEU A 298 -26.69 -10.45 -6.39
C LEU A 298 -25.28 -11.02 -6.56
N ILE A 299 -24.31 -10.49 -5.78
CA ILE A 299 -22.88 -10.81 -5.94
C ILE A 299 -22.61 -12.28 -5.63
N ILE A 300 -23.10 -12.76 -4.48
CA ILE A 300 -22.83 -14.14 -4.06
C ILE A 300 -23.46 -15.13 -5.04
N PRO A 301 -24.79 -15.12 -5.32
CA PRO A 301 -25.37 -16.05 -6.29
C PRO A 301 -24.75 -15.97 -7.69
N SER A 302 -24.36 -14.77 -8.14
CA SER A 302 -23.62 -14.62 -9.40
C SER A 302 -22.29 -15.36 -9.33
N ALA A 303 -21.53 -15.23 -8.25
CA ALA A 303 -20.29 -15.97 -8.07
C ALA A 303 -20.51 -17.49 -8.05
N LEU A 304 -21.57 -17.96 -7.38
CA LEU A 304 -21.95 -19.38 -7.36
C LEU A 304 -22.29 -19.88 -8.78
N SER A 305 -23.00 -19.07 -9.55
CA SER A 305 -23.44 -19.43 -10.91
C SER A 305 -22.27 -19.63 -11.87
N ALA A 306 -21.12 -18.98 -11.64
CA ALA A 306 -19.93 -19.17 -12.46
C ALA A 306 -19.64 -20.66 -12.59
N ILE A 307 -19.66 -21.38 -11.48
CA ILE A 307 -19.27 -22.79 -11.43
C ILE A 307 -20.43 -23.70 -11.87
N LEU A 308 -21.63 -23.46 -11.33
CA LEU A 308 -22.82 -24.30 -11.58
C LEU A 308 -23.22 -24.36 -13.06
N THR A 309 -23.14 -23.23 -13.76
CA THR A 309 -23.49 -23.16 -15.19
C THR A 309 -22.57 -24.01 -16.06
N ARG A 310 -21.31 -24.19 -15.65
CA ARG A 310 -20.38 -25.05 -16.38
C ARG A 310 -20.66 -26.53 -16.11
N ILE A 311 -20.97 -26.91 -14.88
CA ILE A 311 -21.45 -28.27 -14.56
C ILE A 311 -22.64 -28.61 -15.47
N TRP A 312 -23.61 -27.69 -15.59
CA TRP A 312 -24.81 -27.90 -16.38
C TRP A 312 -24.57 -28.03 -17.90
N VAL A 313 -23.65 -27.23 -18.46
CA VAL A 313 -23.28 -27.36 -19.89
C VAL A 313 -22.59 -28.70 -20.14
N TRP A 314 -21.74 -29.16 -19.22
CA TRP A 314 -20.96 -30.39 -19.39
C TRP A 314 -21.76 -31.67 -19.13
N THR A 315 -22.67 -31.68 -18.15
CA THR A 315 -23.59 -32.81 -17.93
C THR A 315 -24.51 -33.03 -19.13
N ARG A 316 -24.81 -31.97 -19.90
CA ARG A 316 -25.56 -32.07 -21.16
C ARG A 316 -24.71 -32.45 -22.38
N ALA A 317 -23.39 -32.25 -22.33
CA ALA A 317 -22.52 -32.41 -23.50
C ALA A 317 -21.91 -33.82 -23.63
N ILE A 318 -21.76 -34.62 -22.56
CA ILE A 318 -21.05 -35.90 -22.61
C ILE A 318 -21.67 -36.94 -21.64
N LYS A 319 -21.74 -38.21 -22.05
CA LYS A 319 -21.84 -39.39 -21.14
C LYS A 319 -20.64 -39.37 -20.19
N THR A 320 -20.73 -38.65 -19.07
CA THR A 320 -19.59 -38.44 -18.17
C THR A 320 -19.13 -39.78 -17.59
N GLY A 321 -17.91 -40.22 -17.93
CA GLY A 321 -17.24 -41.34 -17.27
C GLY A 321 -16.99 -41.07 -15.79
N LEU A 322 -16.46 -42.05 -15.06
CA LEU A 322 -16.26 -42.00 -13.60
C LEU A 322 -15.53 -40.73 -13.12
N LYS A 323 -14.51 -40.28 -13.85
CA LYS A 323 -13.76 -39.03 -13.55
C LYS A 323 -14.63 -37.78 -13.57
N GLY A 324 -15.56 -37.68 -14.53
CA GLY A 324 -16.49 -36.55 -14.60
C GLY A 324 -17.47 -36.54 -13.44
N LYS A 325 -18.03 -37.71 -13.09
CA LYS A 325 -18.94 -37.85 -11.93
C LYS A 325 -18.23 -37.49 -10.61
N LEU A 326 -17.02 -38.00 -10.40
CA LEU A 326 -16.21 -37.66 -9.23
C LEU A 326 -15.89 -36.16 -9.19
N GLY A 327 -15.56 -35.55 -10.32
CA GLY A 327 -15.37 -34.10 -10.42
C GLY A 327 -16.61 -33.29 -10.01
N ILE A 328 -17.82 -33.73 -10.40
CA ILE A 328 -19.09 -33.10 -9.95
C ILE A 328 -19.23 -33.21 -8.44
N VAL A 329 -19.01 -34.40 -7.88
CA VAL A 329 -19.14 -34.64 -6.43
C VAL A 329 -18.15 -33.79 -5.65
N SER A 330 -16.86 -33.80 -6.02
CA SER A 330 -15.84 -32.97 -5.38
C SER A 330 -16.20 -31.49 -5.45
N LEU A 331 -16.73 -31.03 -6.59
CA LEU A 331 -17.15 -29.65 -6.74
C LEU A 331 -18.33 -29.27 -5.83
N ILE A 332 -19.36 -30.12 -5.77
CA ILE A 332 -20.51 -29.91 -4.88
C ILE A 332 -20.05 -29.89 -3.42
N VAL A 333 -19.22 -30.86 -3.01
CA VAL A 333 -18.73 -30.95 -1.63
C VAL A 333 -17.87 -29.73 -1.27
N GLY A 334 -16.87 -29.39 -2.08
CA GLY A 334 -16.00 -28.24 -1.83
C GLY A 334 -16.79 -26.93 -1.78
N PHE A 335 -17.78 -26.79 -2.64
CA PHE A 335 -18.67 -25.65 -2.65
C PHE A 335 -19.60 -25.58 -1.44
N SER A 336 -20.22 -26.70 -1.05
CA SER A 336 -21.05 -26.77 0.15
C SER A 336 -20.25 -26.42 1.39
N ILE A 337 -19.01 -26.91 1.50
CA ILE A 337 -18.10 -26.55 2.59
C ILE A 337 -17.82 -25.04 2.58
N PHE A 338 -17.52 -24.46 1.42
CA PHE A 338 -17.30 -23.01 1.30
C PHE A 338 -18.53 -22.21 1.72
N ALA A 339 -19.71 -22.55 1.21
CA ALA A 339 -20.96 -21.86 1.54
C ALA A 339 -21.30 -21.98 3.04
N ILE A 340 -21.16 -23.19 3.62
CA ILE A 340 -21.35 -23.41 5.05
C ILE A 340 -20.36 -22.56 5.85
N SER A 341 -19.10 -22.49 5.42
CA SER A 341 -18.06 -21.71 6.10
C SER A 341 -18.34 -20.20 6.09
N LEU A 342 -18.94 -19.68 5.02
CA LEU A 342 -19.40 -18.29 4.97
C LEU A 342 -20.56 -18.03 5.94
N VAL A 343 -21.47 -18.99 6.12
CA VAL A 343 -22.60 -18.88 7.05
C VAL A 343 -22.15 -19.05 8.51
N THR A 344 -21.27 -20.00 8.79
CA THR A 344 -20.77 -20.27 10.14
C THR A 344 -19.65 -19.32 10.56
N VAL A 345 -19.11 -18.53 9.62
CA VAL A 345 -18.00 -17.60 9.82
C VAL A 345 -16.80 -18.28 10.47
N ASN A 346 -16.47 -19.48 10.00
CA ASN A 346 -15.36 -20.28 10.52
C ASN A 346 -14.21 -20.35 9.50
N PRO A 347 -13.08 -19.65 9.75
CA PRO A 347 -11.92 -19.68 8.87
C PRO A 347 -11.35 -21.10 8.68
N SER A 348 -11.33 -21.94 9.72
CA SER A 348 -10.72 -23.28 9.61
C SER A 348 -11.51 -24.21 8.70
N THR A 349 -12.84 -24.07 8.63
CA THR A 349 -13.67 -24.89 7.73
C THR A 349 -13.54 -24.44 6.28
N ILE A 350 -13.21 -23.16 6.02
CA ILE A 350 -13.06 -22.64 4.65
C ILE A 350 -11.90 -23.32 3.91
N LEU A 351 -10.83 -23.65 4.62
CA LEU A 351 -9.65 -24.32 4.06
C LEU A 351 -9.99 -25.70 3.51
N LEU A 352 -10.92 -26.43 4.17
CA LEU A 352 -11.34 -27.77 3.76
C LEU A 352 -11.99 -27.79 2.38
N ALA A 353 -12.52 -26.67 1.87
CA ALA A 353 -13.05 -26.58 0.51
C ALA A 353 -11.95 -26.72 -0.56
N THR A 354 -10.73 -26.28 -0.26
CA THR A 354 -9.59 -26.21 -1.20
C THR A 354 -9.27 -27.54 -1.88
N PRO A 355 -9.01 -28.66 -1.18
CA PRO A 355 -8.67 -29.93 -1.81
C PRO A 355 -9.79 -30.46 -2.71
N PHE A 356 -11.06 -30.28 -2.32
CA PHE A 356 -12.21 -30.69 -3.13
C PHE A 356 -12.36 -29.85 -4.40
N LEU A 357 -12.09 -28.54 -4.32
CA LEU A 357 -12.10 -27.66 -5.48
C LEU A 357 -10.93 -27.94 -6.43
N LEU A 358 -9.74 -28.24 -5.90
CA LEU A 358 -8.61 -28.72 -6.71
C LEU A 358 -8.92 -30.05 -7.39
N ALA A 359 -9.54 -30.99 -6.68
CA ALA A 359 -10.00 -32.25 -7.27
C ALA A 359 -11.02 -31.98 -8.39
N GLY A 360 -11.98 -31.07 -8.18
CA GLY A 360 -12.88 -30.58 -9.22
C GLY A 360 -12.12 -30.00 -10.42
N TYR A 361 -11.12 -29.16 -10.18
CA TYR A 361 -10.27 -28.61 -11.24
C TYR A 361 -9.57 -29.71 -12.05
N THR A 362 -9.02 -30.75 -11.43
CA THR A 362 -8.35 -31.82 -12.20
C THR A 362 -9.29 -32.55 -13.16
N ALA A 363 -10.59 -32.60 -12.85
CA ALA A 363 -11.62 -33.17 -13.72
C ALA A 363 -11.99 -32.24 -14.89
N TYR A 364 -12.03 -30.92 -14.69
CA TYR A 364 -12.57 -29.96 -15.66
C TYR A 364 -11.56 -29.04 -16.35
N LYS A 365 -10.38 -28.86 -15.74
CA LYS A 365 -9.29 -27.98 -16.17
C LYS A 365 -9.77 -26.57 -16.54
N ASP A 366 -10.64 -26.00 -15.71
CA ASP A 366 -11.16 -24.63 -15.89
C ASP A 366 -10.41 -23.64 -14.99
N ASP A 367 -9.70 -22.70 -15.59
CA ASP A 367 -8.96 -21.67 -14.83
C ASP A 367 -9.90 -20.73 -14.05
N CYS A 368 -11.22 -20.74 -14.26
CA CYS A 368 -12.17 -20.02 -13.39
C CYS A 368 -12.21 -20.54 -11.94
N TYR A 369 -11.62 -21.70 -11.66
CA TYR A 369 -11.42 -22.16 -10.28
C TYR A 369 -10.41 -21.31 -9.52
N HIS A 370 -9.50 -20.63 -10.24
CA HIS A 370 -8.47 -19.82 -9.62
C HIS A 370 -9.03 -18.71 -8.71
N PRO A 371 -9.89 -17.78 -9.17
CA PRO A 371 -10.42 -16.74 -8.28
C PRO A 371 -11.18 -17.32 -7.07
N LEU A 372 -11.87 -18.46 -7.21
CA LEU A 372 -12.52 -19.12 -6.07
C LEU A 372 -11.49 -19.64 -5.05
N ILE A 373 -10.57 -20.50 -5.49
CA ILE A 373 -9.59 -21.13 -4.60
C ILE A 373 -8.69 -20.07 -3.97
N SER A 374 -8.25 -19.08 -4.73
CA SER A 374 -7.46 -17.97 -4.21
C SER A 374 -8.24 -17.15 -3.20
N SER A 375 -9.52 -16.83 -3.44
CA SER A 375 -10.33 -16.12 -2.43
C SER A 375 -10.47 -16.90 -1.12
N ILE A 376 -10.63 -18.23 -1.19
CA ILE A 376 -10.72 -19.11 -0.01
C ILE A 376 -9.44 -19.07 0.81
N LEU A 377 -8.29 -19.25 0.16
CA LEU A 377 -7.01 -19.25 0.84
C LEU A 377 -6.67 -17.86 1.39
N LEU A 378 -6.96 -16.80 0.65
CA LEU A 378 -6.73 -15.43 1.11
C LEU A 378 -7.63 -15.05 2.30
N LEU A 379 -8.87 -15.52 2.34
CA LEU A 379 -9.76 -15.34 3.50
C LEU A 379 -9.27 -16.15 4.72
N TRP A 380 -8.81 -17.38 4.50
CA TRP A 380 -8.21 -18.20 5.55
C TRP A 380 -6.98 -17.53 6.14
N VAL A 381 -6.02 -17.14 5.30
CA VAL A 381 -4.82 -16.39 5.71
C VAL A 381 -5.21 -15.06 6.37
N GLY A 382 -6.19 -14.35 5.81
CA GLY A 382 -6.67 -13.06 6.30
C GLY A 382 -7.25 -13.12 7.72
N ALA A 383 -7.70 -14.29 8.16
CA ALA A 383 -8.18 -14.48 9.52
C ALA A 383 -7.06 -14.46 10.59
N GLY A 384 -5.79 -14.41 10.18
CA GLY A 384 -4.65 -14.27 11.10
C GLY A 384 -3.93 -15.59 11.36
N TYR A 385 -2.83 -15.53 12.11
CA TYR A 385 -1.93 -16.68 12.31
C TYR A 385 -2.61 -17.87 13.02
N GLU A 386 -3.64 -17.64 13.84
CA GLU A 386 -4.40 -18.71 14.51
C GLU A 386 -5.08 -19.65 13.50
N SER A 387 -5.38 -19.18 12.29
CA SER A 387 -5.92 -20.01 11.20
C SER A 387 -4.96 -21.14 10.76
N PHE A 388 -3.65 -20.97 11.01
CA PHE A 388 -2.59 -21.93 10.69
C PHE A 388 -2.42 -23.04 11.73
N ARG A 389 -3.16 -22.98 12.85
CA ARG A 389 -3.18 -24.03 13.87
C ARG A 389 -4.33 -25.00 13.56
N ILE A 390 -4.01 -26.13 12.93
CA ILE A 390 -4.98 -27.14 12.52
C ILE A 390 -4.83 -28.36 13.42
N GLY A 391 -5.74 -28.47 14.41
CA GLY A 391 -5.68 -29.52 15.42
C GLY A 391 -4.38 -29.43 16.23
N TRP A 392 -3.51 -30.44 16.10
CA TRP A 392 -2.21 -30.50 16.76
C TRP A 392 -1.05 -29.97 15.88
N MET A 393 -1.30 -29.60 14.62
CA MET A 393 -0.29 -29.06 13.72
C MET A 393 -0.25 -27.52 13.79
N ASP A 394 0.92 -26.95 14.01
CA ASP A 394 1.17 -25.51 13.97
C ASP A 394 1.99 -25.14 12.72
N LEU A 395 1.29 -24.67 11.68
CA LEU A 395 1.91 -24.27 10.42
C LEU A 395 2.53 -22.85 10.48
N THR A 396 2.38 -22.11 11.58
CA THR A 396 2.99 -20.77 11.69
C THR A 396 4.52 -20.83 11.64
N ARG A 397 5.11 -21.93 12.10
CA ARG A 397 6.56 -22.15 12.14
C ARG A 397 7.25 -22.18 10.78
N VAL A 398 6.50 -22.42 9.70
CA VAL A 398 7.07 -22.39 8.33
C VAL A 398 6.98 -20.99 7.69
N ILE A 399 6.28 -20.05 8.33
CA ILE A 399 6.14 -18.68 7.84
C ILE A 399 7.14 -17.80 8.58
N PRO A 400 8.20 -17.32 7.90
CA PRO A 400 9.16 -16.43 8.53
C PRO A 400 8.46 -15.14 8.96
N PHE A 401 8.75 -14.67 10.17
CA PHE A 401 8.21 -13.41 10.72
C PHE A 401 6.67 -13.38 10.79
N TYR A 402 6.00 -14.53 10.94
CA TYR A 402 4.53 -14.59 10.92
C TYR A 402 3.88 -13.67 11.95
N GLU A 403 4.50 -13.46 13.12
CA GLU A 403 4.00 -12.56 14.17
C GLU A 403 4.05 -11.08 13.79
N GLU A 404 4.77 -10.75 12.72
CA GLU A 404 4.97 -9.40 12.21
C GLU A 404 4.07 -9.08 11.01
N LEU A 405 3.31 -10.06 10.50
CA LEU A 405 2.47 -9.90 9.31
C LEU A 405 1.10 -9.30 9.65
N ALA A 406 0.66 -8.34 8.83
CA ALA A 406 -0.67 -7.76 8.91
C ALA A 406 -1.68 -8.58 8.08
N PHE A 407 -1.97 -9.80 8.54
CA PHE A 407 -2.74 -10.83 7.81
C PHE A 407 -4.07 -10.32 7.25
N GLY A 408 -4.83 -9.54 8.01
CA GLY A 408 -6.12 -8.98 7.59
C GLY A 408 -6.07 -8.20 6.26
N LYS A 409 -4.90 -7.69 5.85
CA LYS A 409 -4.73 -7.00 4.57
C LYS A 409 -4.87 -7.91 3.34
N CYS A 410 -4.85 -9.24 3.51
CA CYS A 410 -5.10 -10.19 2.43
C CYS A 410 -6.58 -10.21 1.97
N VAL A 411 -7.48 -9.73 2.84
CA VAL A 411 -8.93 -9.69 2.60
C VAL A 411 -9.28 -8.85 1.37
N ALA A 412 -8.57 -7.73 1.16
CA ALA A 412 -8.73 -6.88 -0.02
C ALA A 412 -8.62 -7.66 -1.33
N LEU A 413 -7.56 -8.46 -1.50
CA LEU A 413 -7.38 -9.22 -2.74
C LEU A 413 -8.46 -10.30 -2.90
N ALA A 414 -8.89 -10.93 -1.80
CA ALA A 414 -10.00 -11.88 -1.82
C ALA A 414 -11.32 -11.25 -2.31
N ARG A 415 -11.64 -10.03 -1.85
CA ARG A 415 -12.82 -9.27 -2.32
C ARG A 415 -12.83 -9.13 -3.84
N TYR A 416 -11.72 -8.69 -4.44
CA TYR A 416 -11.65 -8.50 -5.90
C TYR A 416 -11.61 -9.83 -6.68
N MET A 417 -11.13 -10.92 -6.07
CA MET A 417 -11.28 -12.27 -6.62
C MET A 417 -12.75 -12.71 -6.66
N LEU A 418 -13.53 -12.40 -5.62
CA LEU A 418 -14.97 -12.65 -5.60
C LEU A 418 -15.73 -11.78 -6.61
N ILE A 419 -15.35 -10.51 -6.77
CA ILE A 419 -15.88 -9.64 -7.84
C ILE A 419 -15.62 -10.26 -9.22
N SER A 420 -14.40 -10.75 -9.46
CA SER A 420 -14.05 -11.44 -10.71
C SER A 420 -14.93 -12.68 -10.94
N LEU A 421 -15.12 -13.50 -9.90
CA LEU A 421 -15.95 -14.70 -9.96
C LEU A 421 -17.43 -14.37 -10.21
N ALA A 422 -17.97 -13.38 -9.50
CA ALA A 422 -19.34 -12.89 -9.67
C ALA A 422 -19.60 -12.43 -11.11
N SER A 423 -18.64 -11.71 -11.69
CA SER A 423 -18.74 -11.19 -13.05
C SER A 423 -18.71 -12.28 -14.11
N ILE A 424 -17.86 -13.31 -13.92
CA ILE A 424 -17.85 -14.50 -14.78
C ILE A 424 -19.21 -15.20 -14.73
N GLY A 425 -19.78 -15.38 -13.54
CA GLY A 425 -21.07 -16.03 -13.38
C GLY A 425 -22.24 -15.24 -13.94
N PHE A 426 -22.27 -13.92 -13.73
CA PHE A 426 -23.25 -13.02 -14.34
C PHE A 426 -23.27 -13.19 -15.87
N SER A 427 -22.09 -13.20 -16.50
CA SER A 427 -21.98 -13.40 -17.94
C SER A 427 -22.46 -14.79 -18.39
N ARG A 428 -22.14 -15.85 -17.62
CA ARG A 428 -22.62 -17.21 -17.91
C ARG A 428 -24.15 -17.31 -17.81
N ILE A 429 -24.78 -16.67 -16.81
CA ILE A 429 -26.24 -16.56 -16.70
C ILE A 429 -26.80 -15.84 -17.92
N ALA A 430 -26.27 -14.67 -18.27
CA ALA A 430 -26.72 -13.90 -19.42
C ALA A 430 -26.60 -14.70 -20.74
N TYR A 431 -25.51 -15.46 -20.90
CA TYR A 431 -25.32 -16.35 -22.05
C TYR A 431 -26.36 -17.47 -22.10
N ILE A 432 -26.65 -18.13 -20.96
CA ILE A 432 -27.66 -19.19 -20.90
C ILE A 432 -29.04 -18.64 -21.21
N LEU A 433 -29.43 -17.49 -20.65
CA LEU A 433 -30.70 -16.84 -20.95
C LEU A 433 -30.83 -16.55 -22.44
N LYS A 434 -29.79 -15.95 -23.02
CA LYS A 434 -29.71 -15.71 -24.47
C LYS A 434 -29.87 -17.00 -25.27
N LYS A 435 -29.14 -18.06 -24.94
CA LYS A 435 -29.16 -19.33 -25.69
C LYS A 435 -30.50 -20.06 -25.57
N THR A 436 -31.09 -20.10 -24.38
CA THR A 436 -32.30 -20.86 -24.09
C THR A 436 -33.54 -20.22 -24.72
N CYS A 437 -33.54 -18.90 -24.83
CA CYS A 437 -34.69 -18.12 -25.30
C CYS A 437 -34.56 -17.60 -26.74
N MET A 438 -33.45 -17.89 -27.44
CA MET A 438 -33.28 -17.64 -28.89
C MET A 438 -34.06 -18.62 -29.80
N LYS A 439 -34.82 -19.59 -29.23
CA LYS A 439 -35.84 -20.33 -29.98
C LYS A 439 -36.97 -19.36 -30.36
N LYS A 440 -37.48 -19.42 -31.61
CA LYS A 440 -38.38 -18.40 -32.23
C LYS A 440 -39.54 -17.92 -31.32
N SER A 441 -40.09 -18.77 -30.44
CA SER A 441 -41.20 -18.42 -29.55
C SER A 441 -40.84 -17.53 -28.35
N ASN A 442 -39.57 -17.46 -27.90
CA ASN A 442 -39.20 -16.87 -26.60
C ASN A 442 -38.19 -15.71 -26.70
N LYS A 443 -37.91 -15.19 -27.91
CA LYS A 443 -36.86 -14.19 -28.15
C LYS A 443 -37.10 -12.88 -27.37
N ALA A 444 -38.35 -12.41 -27.31
CA ALA A 444 -38.72 -11.20 -26.58
C ALA A 444 -38.45 -11.34 -25.07
N THR A 445 -38.84 -12.48 -24.48
CA THR A 445 -38.57 -12.82 -23.08
C THR A 445 -37.08 -12.87 -22.78
N SER A 446 -36.26 -13.40 -23.70
CA SER A 446 -34.80 -13.41 -23.57
C SER A 446 -34.22 -12.00 -23.42
N ILE A 447 -34.63 -11.12 -24.34
CA ILE A 447 -34.11 -9.77 -24.42
C ILE A 447 -34.55 -9.02 -23.17
N MET A 448 -35.82 -9.16 -22.77
CA MET A 448 -36.36 -8.58 -21.55
C MET A 448 -35.56 -9.01 -20.30
N LEU A 449 -35.34 -10.31 -20.10
CA LEU A 449 -34.59 -10.81 -18.93
C LEU A 449 -33.13 -10.36 -18.92
N CYS A 450 -32.44 -10.39 -20.06
CA CYS A 450 -31.07 -9.87 -20.16
C CYS A 450 -31.02 -8.36 -19.90
N SER A 451 -32.01 -7.60 -20.39
CA SER A 451 -32.13 -6.16 -20.15
C SER A 451 -32.40 -5.88 -18.67
N ILE A 452 -33.28 -6.63 -18.01
CA ILE A 452 -33.55 -6.50 -16.57
C ILE A 452 -32.27 -6.75 -15.77
N LEU A 453 -31.53 -7.83 -16.06
CA LEU A 453 -30.26 -8.12 -15.39
C LEU A 453 -29.22 -7.01 -15.59
N ALA A 454 -29.10 -6.48 -16.80
CA ALA A 454 -28.19 -5.37 -17.10
C ALA A 454 -28.62 -4.08 -16.38
N LEU A 455 -29.91 -3.75 -16.39
CA LEU A 455 -30.47 -2.58 -15.72
C LEU A 455 -30.34 -2.69 -14.20
N MET A 456 -30.51 -3.88 -13.62
CA MET A 456 -30.27 -4.12 -12.20
C MET A 456 -28.80 -3.85 -11.85
N LEU A 457 -27.85 -4.42 -12.59
CA LEU A 457 -26.43 -4.21 -12.35
C LEU A 457 -26.02 -2.73 -12.47
N ILE A 458 -26.46 -2.06 -13.54
CA ILE A 458 -26.17 -0.64 -13.78
C ILE A 458 -26.85 0.24 -12.73
N GLY A 459 -28.13 -0.01 -12.45
CA GLY A 459 -28.92 0.73 -11.47
C GLY A 459 -28.37 0.60 -10.06
N MET A 460 -27.94 -0.60 -9.67
CA MET A 460 -27.27 -0.82 -8.39
C MET A 460 -25.94 -0.07 -8.32
N SER A 461 -25.11 -0.16 -9.36
CA SER A 461 -23.83 0.54 -9.39
C SER A 461 -24.00 2.06 -9.32
N LEU A 462 -24.94 2.61 -10.10
CA LEU A 462 -25.22 4.05 -10.12
C LEU A 462 -25.82 4.52 -8.80
N SER A 463 -26.80 3.80 -8.25
CA SER A 463 -27.44 4.12 -6.97
C SER A 463 -26.40 4.17 -5.85
N SER A 464 -25.57 3.12 -5.77
CA SER A 464 -24.45 3.03 -4.84
C SER A 464 -23.56 4.27 -4.92
N GLN A 465 -23.20 4.70 -6.12
CA GLN A 465 -22.27 5.81 -6.31
C GLN A 465 -22.87 7.18 -6.10
N LEU A 466 -24.17 7.35 -6.36
CA LEU A 466 -24.91 8.55 -5.97
C LEU A 466 -24.95 8.72 -4.44
N GLU A 467 -24.97 7.61 -3.69
CA GLU A 467 -24.99 7.61 -2.23
C GLU A 467 -23.61 7.81 -1.59
N THR A 468 -22.58 7.18 -2.16
CA THR A 468 -21.27 7.02 -1.52
C THR A 468 -20.15 7.85 -2.15
N THR A 469 -20.43 8.63 -3.20
CA THR A 469 -19.41 9.42 -3.90
C THR A 469 -19.91 10.80 -4.32
N ASP A 470 -19.02 11.60 -4.90
CA ASP A 470 -19.30 12.96 -5.34
C ASP A 470 -19.85 13.04 -6.76
N ILE A 471 -20.25 11.92 -7.36
CA ILE A 471 -20.77 11.91 -8.74
C ILE A 471 -21.97 12.85 -8.94
N ALA A 472 -22.79 13.08 -7.91
CA ALA A 472 -23.97 13.97 -7.94
C ALA A 472 -23.70 15.42 -7.50
N TYR A 473 -22.51 15.77 -7.01
CA TYR A 473 -22.22 17.15 -6.58
C TYR A 473 -22.26 18.14 -7.79
N PRO A 474 -22.57 19.43 -7.69
CA PRO A 474 -23.25 20.10 -6.61
C PRO A 474 -24.78 19.88 -6.63
N ILE A 475 -25.33 19.02 -7.51
CA ILE A 475 -26.80 18.84 -7.64
C ILE A 475 -27.45 18.44 -6.31
N ASN A 476 -26.80 17.55 -5.55
CA ASN A 476 -27.28 17.11 -4.23
C ASN A 476 -26.77 17.99 -3.06
N ASN A 477 -25.96 19.02 -3.31
CA ASN A 477 -25.25 19.85 -2.31
C ASN A 477 -24.48 19.06 -1.23
N ARG A 478 -24.21 17.77 -1.44
CA ARG A 478 -23.51 16.89 -0.50
C ARG A 478 -22.13 16.60 -1.04
N MET A 479 -21.13 16.91 -0.23
CA MET A 479 -19.74 16.57 -0.50
C MET A 479 -19.36 15.36 0.36
N VAL A 480 -19.01 14.27 -0.29
CA VAL A 480 -18.59 13.03 0.35
C VAL A 480 -17.09 13.06 0.64
N PHE A 481 -16.32 13.70 -0.24
CA PHE A 481 -14.86 13.79 -0.15
C PHE A 481 -14.40 15.25 0.11
N PRO A 482 -14.47 15.74 1.37
CA PRO A 482 -14.00 17.07 1.79
C PRO A 482 -12.46 17.19 1.94
N LEU A 483 -11.86 18.21 1.33
CA LEU A 483 -10.42 18.42 1.32
C LEU A 483 -9.96 19.33 2.47
N SER A 484 -8.64 19.52 2.61
CA SER A 484 -8.03 20.33 3.68
C SER A 484 -8.63 21.72 3.87
N ILE A 485 -9.07 22.36 2.79
CA ILE A 485 -9.69 23.69 2.79
C ILE A 485 -11.08 23.71 3.42
N ASP A 486 -11.74 22.55 3.49
CA ASP A 486 -13.08 22.41 4.06
C ASP A 486 -13.03 22.23 5.59
N TYR A 487 -11.83 22.24 6.18
CA TYR A 487 -11.59 22.05 7.60
C TYR A 487 -10.73 23.16 8.21
N SER A 488 -11.07 23.61 9.42
CA SER A 488 -10.27 24.60 10.16
C SER A 488 -8.93 24.05 10.68
N LEU A 489 -8.81 22.71 10.77
CA LEU A 489 -7.60 22.04 11.26
C LEU A 489 -6.35 22.45 10.47
N SER A 490 -6.42 22.46 9.14
CA SER A 490 -5.28 22.78 8.27
C SER A 490 -4.69 24.15 8.59
N ALA A 491 -5.54 25.19 8.62
CA ALA A 491 -5.13 26.56 8.94
C ALA A 491 -4.48 26.67 10.34
N ARG A 492 -4.98 25.92 11.34
CA ARG A 492 -4.38 25.92 12.69
C ARG A 492 -3.03 25.21 12.73
N VAL A 493 -2.84 24.16 11.94
CA VAL A 493 -1.53 23.50 11.88
C VAL A 493 -0.55 24.36 11.08
N ASP A 494 -1.00 25.01 10.00
CA ASP A 494 -0.17 25.93 9.19
C ASP A 494 0.37 27.10 10.03
N GLU A 495 -0.46 27.71 10.89
CA GLU A 495 -0.02 28.75 11.84
C GLU A 495 1.08 28.23 12.80
N LEU A 496 1.01 26.97 13.24
CA LEU A 496 2.05 26.35 14.07
C LEU A 496 3.34 26.12 13.24
N ILE A 497 3.20 25.67 11.99
CA ILE A 497 4.33 25.46 11.07
C ILE A 497 5.07 26.77 10.80
N ASP A 498 4.35 27.87 10.58
CA ASP A 498 4.94 29.21 10.40
C ASP A 498 5.74 29.63 11.65
N TRP A 499 5.20 29.38 12.84
CA TRP A 499 5.92 29.62 14.09
C TRP A 499 7.18 28.75 14.24
N ILE A 500 7.10 27.47 13.87
CA ILE A 500 8.23 26.53 13.85
C ILE A 500 9.32 27.01 12.89
N GLN A 501 8.94 27.51 11.71
CA GLN A 501 9.90 28.02 10.72
C GLN A 501 10.68 29.24 11.23
N TYR A 502 10.02 30.11 11.99
CA TYR A 502 10.63 31.30 12.58
C TYR A 502 11.48 30.97 13.82
N SER A 503 10.96 30.12 14.72
CA SER A 503 11.54 29.89 16.04
C SER A 503 12.48 28.67 16.10
N GLY A 504 12.37 27.75 15.15
CA GLY A 504 12.95 26.41 15.20
C GLY A 504 14.35 26.23 14.63
N ARG A 505 14.97 27.29 14.08
CA ARG A 505 16.32 27.20 13.45
C ARG A 505 17.48 27.05 14.45
N SER A 506 17.23 26.49 15.62
CA SER A 506 18.22 26.31 16.68
C SER A 506 18.58 24.83 16.85
N ASN A 507 19.63 24.55 17.63
CA ASN A 507 20.11 23.19 17.92
C ASN A 507 19.15 22.44 18.86
N THR A 508 17.87 22.28 18.54
CA THR A 508 16.87 21.59 19.38
C THR A 508 15.75 21.00 18.52
N TYR A 509 15.12 19.92 19.00
CA TYR A 509 13.85 19.44 18.45
C TYR A 509 12.66 20.21 19.00
N ILE A 510 11.59 20.23 18.20
CA ILE A 510 10.24 20.63 18.61
C ILE A 510 9.36 19.37 18.60
N LEU A 511 8.78 19.06 19.76
CA LEU A 511 7.86 17.93 19.94
C LEU A 511 6.42 18.38 19.68
N ILE A 512 5.75 17.75 18.72
CA ILE A 512 4.39 18.10 18.32
C ILE A 512 3.43 16.97 18.70
N GLN A 513 2.42 17.27 19.51
CA GLN A 513 1.33 16.33 19.73
C GLN A 513 0.51 16.15 18.44
N ASP A 514 0.27 14.90 18.02
CA ASP A 514 -0.48 14.64 16.80
C ASP A 514 -1.96 15.00 16.98
N THR A 515 -2.61 15.31 15.86
CA THR A 515 -4.04 15.62 15.78
C THR A 515 -4.88 14.35 15.62
N LEU A 516 -4.26 13.22 15.25
CA LEU A 516 -4.95 11.93 15.08
C LEU A 516 -5.68 11.50 16.37
N GLY A 517 -6.99 11.24 16.25
CA GLY A 517 -7.82 10.77 17.37
C GLY A 517 -8.22 11.85 18.38
N VAL A 518 -7.69 13.07 18.22
CA VAL A 518 -7.97 14.22 19.11
C VAL A 518 -8.82 15.28 18.41
N VAL A 519 -8.65 15.44 17.08
CA VAL A 519 -9.37 16.42 16.26
C VAL A 519 -10.12 15.72 15.12
N ASN A 520 -11.27 16.27 14.73
CA ASN A 520 -12.05 15.80 13.59
C ASN A 520 -11.79 16.73 12.37
N PRO A 521 -11.38 16.19 11.21
CA PRO A 521 -11.15 14.78 10.92
C PRO A 521 -9.81 14.30 11.47
N PRO A 522 -9.73 13.00 11.80
CA PRO A 522 -8.47 12.37 12.19
C PRO A 522 -7.47 12.49 11.05
N SER A 523 -6.30 13.07 11.34
CA SER A 523 -5.27 13.38 10.34
C SER A 523 -3.88 13.44 10.98
N HIS A 524 -2.87 12.99 10.23
CA HIS A 524 -1.46 13.21 10.54
C HIS A 524 -0.93 14.52 9.94
N TYR A 525 -1.75 15.58 9.85
CA TYR A 525 -1.41 16.81 9.12
C TYR A 525 -0.10 17.47 9.61
N VAL A 526 0.21 17.31 10.89
CA VAL A 526 1.45 17.79 11.53
C VAL A 526 2.74 17.27 10.85
N TYR A 527 2.68 16.19 10.07
CA TYR A 527 3.83 15.67 9.31
C TYR A 527 4.36 16.63 8.24
N LEU A 528 3.51 17.53 7.75
CA LEU A 528 3.92 18.55 6.80
C LEU A 528 4.84 19.60 7.44
N ALA A 529 4.96 19.64 8.78
CA ALA A 529 5.82 20.60 9.47
C ALA A 529 7.29 20.49 9.04
N SER A 530 7.82 19.28 8.96
CA SER A 530 9.20 19.04 8.52
C SER A 530 9.46 19.52 7.09
N LEU A 531 8.53 19.23 6.18
CA LEU A 531 8.51 19.64 4.78
C LEU A 531 8.57 21.17 4.65
N MET A 532 7.77 21.87 5.42
CA MET A 532 7.50 23.30 5.24
C MET A 532 8.47 24.19 6.04
N SER A 533 8.91 23.72 7.21
CA SER A 533 9.75 24.53 8.10
C SER A 533 11.26 24.31 7.91
N ASN A 534 11.67 23.15 7.38
CA ASN A 534 13.07 22.69 7.40
C ASN A 534 13.70 22.75 8.80
N THR A 535 12.87 22.55 9.83
CA THR A 535 13.25 22.48 11.24
C THR A 535 13.13 21.04 11.71
N PRO A 536 14.04 20.55 12.57
CA PRO A 536 13.91 19.23 13.17
C PRO A 536 12.68 19.15 14.08
N THR A 537 11.72 18.31 13.68
CA THR A 537 10.49 18.06 14.42
C THR A 537 10.38 16.59 14.79
N ILE A 538 9.80 16.35 15.96
CA ILE A 538 9.45 15.01 16.43
C ILE A 538 8.00 15.03 16.87
N GLY A 539 7.39 13.85 16.96
CA GLY A 539 5.96 13.75 17.11
C GLY A 539 5.28 13.46 15.78
N GLY A 540 4.05 12.99 15.89
CA GLY A 540 3.44 12.16 14.89
C GLY A 540 4.11 10.78 14.85
N ILE A 541 3.30 9.76 14.65
CA ILE A 541 3.69 8.42 14.21
C ILE A 541 2.43 7.85 13.60
N TYR A 542 2.54 7.15 12.48
CA TYR A 542 1.56 6.17 12.05
C TYR A 542 2.15 4.86 12.54
N GLY A 543 1.42 3.97 13.24
CA GLY A 543 1.95 2.78 13.96
C GLY A 543 3.10 1.97 13.30
N THR A 544 4.30 2.54 13.24
CA THR A 544 5.50 1.97 12.66
C THR A 544 6.22 1.23 13.74
N ARG A 545 6.86 0.12 13.40
CA ARG A 545 7.66 -0.62 14.38
C ARG A 545 9.09 -0.10 14.45
N TYR A 546 9.34 1.12 13.96
CA TYR A 546 10.68 1.69 13.91
C TYR A 546 11.22 1.97 15.32
N ILE A 547 12.54 1.97 15.46
CA ILE A 547 13.22 1.98 16.76
C ILE A 547 12.92 3.25 17.59
N THR A 548 12.54 4.34 16.94
CA THR A 548 12.18 5.60 17.61
C THR A 548 10.71 5.71 17.97
N ASP A 549 9.86 4.77 17.56
CA ASP A 549 8.43 4.82 17.83
C ASP A 549 8.12 5.06 19.31
N PRO A 550 8.75 4.35 20.27
CA PRO A 550 8.48 4.56 21.70
C PRO A 550 8.88 5.94 22.24
N ILE A 551 9.69 6.70 21.50
CA ILE A 551 10.25 8.00 21.94
C ILE A 551 9.82 9.16 21.05
N ALA A 552 8.88 8.91 20.13
CA ALA A 552 8.40 9.91 19.20
C ALA A 552 6.89 9.81 18.93
N ASN A 553 6.22 8.72 19.33
CA ASN A 553 4.78 8.59 19.11
C ASN A 553 4.01 9.60 19.97
N THR A 554 3.17 10.39 19.30
CA THR A 554 2.25 11.35 19.92
C THR A 554 0.81 11.22 19.40
N GLU A 555 0.45 10.05 18.87
CA GLU A 555 -0.91 9.71 18.43
C GLU A 555 -1.89 9.68 19.60
N GLY A 556 -3.13 10.11 19.33
CA GLY A 556 -4.19 10.10 20.31
C GLY A 556 -3.86 10.99 21.51
N ASP A 557 -4.05 10.46 22.71
CA ASP A 557 -3.82 11.19 23.96
C ASP A 557 -2.37 11.10 24.45
N ARG A 558 -1.40 10.70 23.60
CA ARG A 558 -0.03 10.39 24.01
C ARG A 558 0.97 11.48 23.69
N ILE A 559 2.05 11.51 24.48
CA ILE A 559 3.30 12.22 24.21
C ILE A 559 4.46 11.29 24.58
N LEU A 560 5.41 11.06 23.65
CA LEU A 560 6.52 10.11 23.83
C LEU A 560 6.01 8.71 24.24
N SER A 561 4.95 8.24 23.59
CA SER A 561 4.23 6.98 23.87
C SER A 561 3.62 6.85 25.27
N MET A 562 3.64 7.90 26.09
CA MET A 562 3.01 7.96 27.41
C MET A 562 1.71 8.76 27.35
N GLY A 563 0.71 8.37 28.13
CA GLY A 563 -0.53 9.14 28.23
C GLY A 563 -0.25 10.56 28.71
N ALA A 564 -0.81 11.56 28.04
CA ALA A 564 -0.57 12.97 28.35
C ALA A 564 -0.99 13.32 29.79
N ASN A 565 -2.01 12.65 30.35
CA ASN A 565 -2.40 12.79 31.75
C ASN A 565 -1.30 12.29 32.70
N THR A 566 -0.67 11.15 32.40
CA THR A 566 0.45 10.63 33.20
C THR A 566 1.63 11.60 33.22
N LEU A 567 1.91 12.25 32.10
CA LEU A 567 2.95 13.30 32.05
C LEU A 567 2.51 14.60 32.73
N ALA A 568 1.22 14.91 32.74
CA ALA A 568 0.69 16.06 33.49
C ALA A 568 0.88 15.88 35.01
N ASP A 569 0.77 14.64 35.50
CA ASP A 569 0.99 14.27 36.91
C ASP A 569 2.49 14.23 37.29
N ASP A 570 3.38 14.02 36.32
CA ASP A 570 4.84 13.90 36.51
C ASP A 570 5.62 14.71 35.47
N LEU A 571 5.63 16.03 35.66
CA LEU A 571 6.36 16.96 34.78
C LEU A 571 7.89 16.84 34.91
N GLU A 572 8.41 16.28 36.01
CA GLU A 572 9.84 16.02 36.16
C GLU A 572 10.29 14.96 35.16
N LYS A 573 9.50 13.89 35.00
CA LYS A 573 9.74 12.88 33.97
C LYS A 573 9.75 13.47 32.57
N LEU A 574 8.85 14.41 32.25
CA LEU A 574 8.85 15.10 30.96
C LEU A 574 10.16 15.88 30.75
N GLU A 575 10.65 16.62 31.75
CA GLU A 575 11.91 17.36 31.67
C GLU A 575 13.13 16.45 31.50
N VAL A 576 13.18 15.33 32.23
CA VAL A 576 14.27 14.35 32.08
C VAL A 576 14.30 13.78 30.66
N LEU A 577 13.14 13.38 30.13
CA LEU A 577 13.04 12.86 28.77
C LEU A 577 13.39 13.92 27.72
N ALA A 578 12.87 15.15 27.89
CA ALA A 578 13.15 16.26 27.00
C ALA A 578 14.66 16.56 26.92
N ARG A 579 15.36 16.50 28.06
CA ARG A 579 16.81 16.66 28.11
C ARG A 579 17.57 15.55 27.40
N GLU A 580 17.20 14.30 27.63
CA GLU A 580 17.86 13.17 26.98
C GLU A 580 17.63 13.15 25.47
N LEU A 581 16.48 13.65 25.02
CA LEU A 581 16.07 13.63 23.62
C LEU A 581 16.41 14.93 22.86
N GLY A 582 16.85 15.99 23.53
CA GLY A 582 17.18 17.26 22.88
C GLY A 582 15.95 18.08 22.48
N ILE A 583 14.92 18.09 23.34
CA ILE A 583 13.63 18.75 23.11
C ILE A 583 13.52 19.99 23.97
N THR A 584 13.40 21.16 23.35
CA THR A 584 13.23 22.44 24.08
C THR A 584 11.80 22.95 24.01
N TYR A 585 11.05 22.59 22.96
CA TYR A 585 9.68 23.07 22.76
C TYR A 585 8.73 21.90 22.61
N VAL A 586 7.57 22.00 23.27
CA VAL A 586 6.51 20.99 23.20
C VAL A 586 5.21 21.68 22.82
N ALA A 587 4.66 21.34 21.66
CA ALA A 587 3.35 21.79 21.17
C ALA A 587 2.28 20.79 21.61
N VAL A 588 1.38 21.23 22.49
CA VAL A 588 0.40 20.38 23.18
C VAL A 588 -1.02 20.73 22.72
N ILE A 589 -1.87 19.71 22.58
CA ILE A 589 -3.32 19.84 22.38
C ILE A 589 -4.07 19.45 23.67
N ASN A 590 -3.60 18.41 24.37
CA ASN A 590 -4.25 17.84 25.55
C ASN A 590 -4.47 18.89 26.68
N PRO A 591 -5.72 19.09 27.16
CA PRO A 591 -6.03 20.10 28.16
C PRO A 591 -5.34 19.90 29.52
N SER A 592 -5.25 18.65 30.01
CA SER A 592 -4.64 18.35 31.31
C SER A 592 -3.17 18.75 31.34
N LEU A 593 -2.43 18.37 30.30
CA LEU A 593 -1.01 18.71 30.20
C LEU A 593 -0.78 20.21 29.99
N LYS A 594 -1.62 20.89 29.18
CA LYS A 594 -1.57 22.36 29.04
C LYS A 594 -1.71 23.05 30.41
N ASN A 595 -2.70 22.64 31.19
CA ASN A 595 -2.96 23.21 32.50
C ASN A 595 -1.81 22.95 33.48
N ALA A 596 -1.29 21.71 33.52
CA ALA A 596 -0.16 21.35 34.38
C ALA A 596 1.09 22.16 34.04
N LEU A 597 1.45 22.29 32.75
CA LEU A 597 2.58 23.10 32.30
C LEU A 597 2.42 24.58 32.69
N LYS A 598 1.22 25.14 32.50
CA LYS A 598 0.92 26.53 32.87
C LYS A 598 1.03 26.76 34.38
N GLN A 599 0.47 25.87 35.20
CA GLN A 599 0.49 25.99 36.66
C GLN A 599 1.91 25.85 37.24
N ASN A 600 2.78 25.09 36.58
CA ASN A 600 4.16 24.84 37.03
C ASN A 600 5.20 25.80 36.40
N GLY A 601 4.74 26.93 35.85
CA GLY A 601 5.60 28.05 35.43
C GLY A 601 6.36 27.84 34.12
N TYR A 602 5.94 26.91 33.26
CA TYR A 602 6.54 26.77 31.93
C TYR A 602 6.16 27.96 31.04
N LEU A 603 7.13 28.48 30.28
CA LEU A 603 6.91 29.64 29.42
C LEU A 603 6.11 29.22 28.18
N LYS A 604 4.89 29.73 28.05
CA LYS A 604 4.11 29.63 26.81
C LYS A 604 4.65 30.62 25.78
N VAL A 605 5.10 30.11 24.63
CA VAL A 605 5.74 30.89 23.56
C VAL A 605 4.88 31.04 22.30
N PHE A 606 3.84 30.22 22.17
CA PHE A 606 2.87 30.29 21.06
C PHE A 606 1.52 29.73 21.48
N SER A 607 0.44 30.22 20.88
CA SER A 607 -0.90 29.67 21.03
C SER A 607 -1.79 30.08 19.87
N ASN A 608 -2.64 29.18 19.38
CA ASN A 608 -3.61 29.47 18.33
C ASN A 608 -4.97 28.80 18.53
N GLY A 609 -5.36 28.59 19.79
CA GLY A 609 -6.62 27.94 20.16
C GLY A 609 -6.59 26.41 20.05
N LEU A 610 -5.90 25.83 19.06
CA LEU A 610 -5.67 24.39 19.00
C LEU A 610 -4.43 23.98 19.78
N PHE A 611 -3.28 24.54 19.41
CA PHE A 611 -1.99 24.27 20.06
C PHE A 611 -1.65 25.34 21.10
N GLU A 612 -0.96 24.91 22.14
CA GLU A 612 -0.12 25.77 22.97
C GLU A 612 1.29 25.21 22.97
N VAL A 613 2.28 26.05 22.68
CA VAL A 613 3.70 25.65 22.71
C VAL A 613 4.35 26.16 23.97
N PHE A 614 4.93 25.24 24.73
CA PHE A 614 5.67 25.53 25.94
C PHE A 614 7.15 25.29 25.73
N ARG A 615 7.97 26.20 26.27
CA ARG A 615 9.42 26.03 26.37
C ARG A 615 9.76 25.29 27.66
N MET A 616 10.59 24.26 27.57
CA MET A 616 11.18 23.58 28.72
C MET A 616 12.04 24.54 29.55
N LYS A 617 12.22 24.23 30.84
CA LYS A 617 13.00 25.07 31.77
C LYS A 617 14.47 25.16 31.38
N THR A 618 14.96 24.13 30.69
CA THR A 618 16.34 24.04 30.19
C THR A 618 16.36 24.01 28.66
N PHE A 619 17.39 24.60 28.06
CA PHE A 619 17.65 24.44 26.63
C PHE A 619 18.31 23.07 26.41
N ASN A 620 17.68 22.24 25.58
CA ASN A 620 18.08 20.85 25.39
C ASN A 620 18.60 20.65 23.97
N PRO A 621 19.93 20.51 23.77
CA PRO A 621 20.52 20.51 22.44
C PRO A 621 20.38 19.17 21.68
N ILE A 622 20.24 19.20 20.35
CA ILE A 622 20.35 17.99 19.50
C ILE A 622 21.79 17.46 19.51
N ALA A 623 22.77 18.35 19.37
CA ALA A 623 24.18 18.00 19.37
C ALA A 623 24.91 18.74 20.51
N SER A 624 25.63 18.00 21.34
CA SER A 624 26.33 18.58 22.50
C SER A 624 27.63 17.85 22.82
N ILE A 625 28.52 18.58 23.50
CA ILE A 625 29.77 18.09 24.06
C ILE A 625 29.68 18.33 25.57
N GLU A 626 30.05 17.36 26.40
CA GLU A 626 29.95 17.48 27.86
C GLU A 626 30.86 18.58 28.44
N ASN A 627 31.95 18.90 27.75
CA ASN A 627 32.87 19.97 28.09
C ASN A 627 32.15 21.33 28.02
N SER A 628 32.04 22.02 29.16
CA SER A 628 31.34 23.31 29.31
C SER A 628 31.97 24.46 28.53
N THR A 629 33.23 24.33 28.10
CA THR A 629 33.92 25.33 27.27
C THR A 629 33.69 25.10 25.77
N ALA A 630 33.17 23.94 25.40
CA ALA A 630 32.91 23.58 24.02
C ALA A 630 31.53 24.07 23.57
N THR A 631 31.43 24.50 22.33
CA THR A 631 30.18 24.94 21.69
C THR A 631 29.94 24.17 20.41
N VAL A 632 28.67 23.89 20.13
CA VAL A 632 28.23 23.20 18.90
C VAL A 632 27.19 24.06 18.21
N ARG A 633 27.40 24.31 16.92
CA ARG A 633 26.48 25.06 16.05
C ARG A 633 26.09 24.20 14.85
N ILE A 634 24.79 24.13 14.57
CA ILE A 634 24.30 23.51 13.34
C ILE A 634 24.53 24.48 12.18
N LEU A 635 25.36 24.09 11.20
CA LEU A 635 25.61 24.89 10.00
C LEU A 635 24.61 24.57 8.89
N ASN A 636 24.29 23.28 8.72
CA ASN A 636 23.34 22.83 7.71
C ASN A 636 22.56 21.62 8.21
N TYR A 637 21.28 21.58 7.84
CA TYR A 637 20.37 20.51 8.21
C TYR A 637 19.41 20.28 7.04
N THR A 638 19.70 19.25 6.25
CA THR A 638 19.00 18.93 5.00
C THR A 638 18.89 17.42 4.83
N VAL A 639 17.97 16.96 3.99
CA VAL A 639 17.86 15.53 3.64
C VAL A 639 19.22 14.99 3.17
N ASP A 640 19.61 13.86 3.75
CA ASP A 640 20.89 13.16 3.60
C ASP A 640 22.15 13.89 4.06
N ASN A 641 22.05 15.07 4.67
CA ASN A 641 23.23 15.86 5.03
C ASN A 641 23.00 16.75 6.25
N VAL A 642 23.79 16.51 7.29
CA VAL A 642 23.88 17.35 8.49
C VAL A 642 25.32 17.81 8.67
N VAL A 643 25.50 19.11 8.90
CA VAL A 643 26.80 19.73 9.10
C VAL A 643 26.80 20.46 10.44
N LEU A 644 27.70 20.06 11.33
CA LEU A 644 27.86 20.60 12.67
C LEU A 644 29.24 21.23 12.79
N GLU A 645 29.32 22.44 13.31
CA GLU A 645 30.57 23.07 13.70
C GLU A 645 30.75 22.93 15.21
N PHE A 646 31.96 22.60 15.65
CA PHE A 646 32.33 22.62 17.06
C PHE A 646 33.57 23.48 17.30
N ARG A 647 33.64 24.12 18.47
CA ARG A 647 34.76 24.95 18.91
C ARG A 647 34.98 24.80 20.40
N GLY A 648 36.23 24.89 20.86
CA GLY A 648 36.57 24.81 22.28
C GLY A 648 36.52 23.40 22.87
N ALA A 649 36.49 22.37 22.01
CA ALA A 649 36.61 20.98 22.43
C ALA A 649 38.05 20.64 22.81
N LYS A 650 38.25 19.51 23.48
CA LYS A 650 39.54 18.85 23.65
C LYS A 650 39.64 17.67 22.68
N VAL A 651 40.87 17.24 22.40
CA VAL A 651 41.08 15.98 21.67
C VAL A 651 40.45 14.84 22.49
N ASP A 652 39.74 13.96 21.79
CA ASP A 652 38.95 12.84 22.34
C ASP A 652 37.69 13.25 23.13
N ASP A 653 37.31 14.54 23.12
CA ASP A 653 35.97 14.93 23.57
C ASP A 653 34.90 14.20 22.75
N ARG A 654 33.80 13.87 23.42
CA ARG A 654 32.68 13.14 22.82
C ARG A 654 31.61 14.12 22.38
N LEU A 655 31.40 14.21 21.06
CA LEU A 655 30.23 14.86 20.49
C LEU A 655 29.08 13.85 20.48
N ARG A 656 28.05 14.11 21.26
CA ARG A 656 26.82 13.33 21.24
C ARG A 656 25.80 14.00 20.33
N VAL A 657 25.21 13.24 19.43
CA VAL A 657 24.18 13.70 18.50
C VAL A 657 22.93 12.86 18.73
N ARG A 658 21.82 13.50 19.10
CA ARG A 658 20.49 12.90 19.33
C ARG A 658 19.82 12.56 18.00
N MET A 659 20.51 11.73 17.22
CA MET A 659 20.05 11.15 15.97
C MET A 659 20.42 9.67 15.99
N VAL A 660 19.50 8.83 15.51
CA VAL A 660 19.69 7.38 15.49
C VAL A 660 20.87 7.04 14.60
N TYR A 661 21.81 6.28 15.15
CA TYR A 661 22.87 5.68 14.39
C TYR A 661 22.28 4.70 13.38
N TYR A 662 22.56 4.91 12.10
CA TYR A 662 22.18 4.02 11.02
C TYR A 662 23.44 3.63 10.22
N PRO A 663 23.66 2.34 9.87
CA PRO A 663 24.96 1.90 9.37
C PRO A 663 25.35 2.45 8.00
N GLU A 664 24.41 2.98 7.24
CA GLU A 664 24.66 3.63 5.93
C GLU A 664 24.95 5.14 6.08
N LEU A 665 25.11 5.63 7.31
CA LEU A 665 25.58 6.99 7.56
C LEU A 665 27.10 7.02 7.57
N SER A 666 27.65 7.90 6.75
CA SER A 666 29.06 8.24 6.67
C SER A 666 29.31 9.50 7.49
N VAL A 667 30.20 9.40 8.48
CA VAL A 667 30.53 10.52 9.37
C VAL A 667 31.98 10.92 9.17
N LYS A 668 32.20 12.20 8.88
CA LYS A 668 33.53 12.77 8.61
C LYS A 668 33.76 13.97 9.52
N VAL A 669 34.97 14.08 10.08
CA VAL A 669 35.43 15.28 10.80
C VAL A 669 36.54 15.93 10.00
N ASN A 670 36.33 17.20 9.62
CA ASN A 670 37.24 17.93 8.74
C ASN A 670 37.58 17.14 7.45
N GLY A 671 36.56 16.48 6.88
CA GLY A 671 36.69 15.67 5.66
C GLY A 671 37.27 14.26 5.86
N ARG A 672 37.73 13.90 7.06
CA ARG A 672 38.30 12.57 7.35
C ARG A 672 37.24 11.67 7.99
N PRO A 673 37.05 10.42 7.51
CA PRO A 673 36.14 9.47 8.13
C PRO A 673 36.48 9.23 9.60
N VAL A 674 35.45 9.15 10.44
CA VAL A 674 35.59 8.82 11.87
C VAL A 674 34.61 7.72 12.26
N THR A 675 34.98 6.93 13.28
CA THR A 675 34.10 5.89 13.82
C THR A 675 33.02 6.52 14.69
N VAL A 676 31.78 6.12 14.45
CA VAL A 676 30.63 6.46 15.31
C VAL A 676 30.41 5.34 16.31
N ILE A 677 30.22 5.71 17.57
CA ILE A 677 29.92 4.77 18.67
C ILE A 677 28.43 4.89 19.00
N PRO A 678 27.69 3.78 19.10
CA PRO A 678 26.31 3.82 19.59
C PRO A 678 26.24 4.29 21.05
N TYR A 679 25.52 5.38 21.30
CA TYR A 679 25.23 5.93 22.62
C TYR A 679 23.78 5.63 23.01
N TYR A 680 23.61 5.05 24.20
CA TYR A 680 22.30 4.74 24.77
C TYR A 680 22.06 5.62 25.99
N PRO A 681 21.17 6.62 25.94
CA PRO A 681 20.94 7.51 27.07
C PRO A 681 20.39 6.72 28.27
N PRO A 682 21.06 6.74 29.43
CA PRO A 682 20.75 5.83 30.53
C PRO A 682 19.38 6.10 31.13
N ASN A 683 18.99 7.38 31.27
CA ASN A 683 17.70 7.76 31.84
C ASN A 683 16.54 7.44 30.88
N LEU A 684 16.77 7.50 29.57
CA LEU A 684 15.77 7.16 28.56
C LEU A 684 15.37 5.69 28.65
N SER A 685 16.36 4.79 28.71
CA SER A 685 16.12 3.35 28.82
C SER A 685 15.42 2.97 30.13
N LYS A 686 15.74 3.65 31.23
CA LYS A 686 15.05 3.46 32.50
C LYS A 686 13.59 3.94 32.46
N ALA A 687 13.32 5.05 31.77
CA ALA A 687 11.99 5.68 31.77
C ALA A 687 10.98 5.02 30.82
N ILE A 688 11.44 4.52 29.66
CA ILE A 688 10.58 3.99 28.58
C ILE A 688 10.80 2.49 28.35
N GLY A 689 11.85 1.89 28.92
CA GLY A 689 12.13 0.46 28.81
C GLY A 689 12.73 0.04 27.46
N VAL A 690 13.19 0.98 26.64
CA VAL A 690 13.79 0.71 25.32
C VAL A 690 15.18 1.32 25.16
N ARG A 691 16.01 0.67 24.33
CA ARG A 691 17.38 1.12 24.02
C ARG A 691 17.43 1.64 22.59
N VAL A 692 17.54 2.95 22.42
CA VAL A 692 17.69 3.61 21.12
C VAL A 692 19.17 3.98 20.92
N PRO A 693 19.84 3.54 19.83
CA PRO A 693 21.24 3.83 19.59
C PRO A 693 21.40 5.20 18.94
N PHE A 694 21.69 6.24 19.72
CA PHE A 694 22.09 7.54 19.19
C PHE A 694 23.57 7.57 18.81
N MET A 695 24.02 8.62 18.11
CA MET A 695 25.40 8.74 17.67
C MET A 695 26.30 9.43 18.71
N GLU A 696 27.47 8.86 18.98
CA GLU A 696 28.58 9.49 19.69
C GLU A 696 29.83 9.47 18.80
N ILE A 697 30.50 10.62 18.68
CA ILE A 697 31.61 10.84 17.77
C ILE A 697 32.80 11.37 18.59
N LEU A 698 33.95 10.73 18.44
CA LEU A 698 35.21 11.18 19.04
C LEU A 698 35.81 12.31 18.21
N LEU A 699 36.10 13.43 18.86
CA LEU A 699 36.63 14.62 18.19
C LEU A 699 38.17 14.59 18.14
N PRO A 700 38.78 14.60 16.95
CA PRO A 700 40.24 14.53 16.79
C PRO A 700 40.93 15.89 16.98
N SER A 701 40.19 16.98 17.18
CA SER A 701 40.71 18.35 17.23
C SER A 701 39.88 19.22 18.17
N MET A 702 40.39 20.41 18.51
CA MET A 702 39.70 21.36 19.41
C MET A 702 38.59 22.16 18.71
N SER A 703 38.66 22.25 17.39
CA SER A 703 37.64 22.86 16.54
C SER A 703 37.57 22.12 15.21
N GLY A 704 36.43 22.21 14.55
CA GLY A 704 36.24 21.58 13.26
C GLY A 704 34.78 21.49 12.84
N VAL A 705 34.59 20.74 11.76
CA VAL A 705 33.28 20.49 11.16
C VAL A 705 33.04 18.98 11.11
N VAL A 706 31.92 18.55 11.67
CA VAL A 706 31.38 17.20 11.52
C VAL A 706 30.37 17.21 10.39
N THR A 707 30.50 16.30 9.44
CA THR A 707 29.57 16.08 8.34
C THR A 707 29.03 14.66 8.42
N ILE A 708 27.70 14.55 8.48
CA ILE A 708 26.97 13.29 8.50
C ILE A 708 26.18 13.19 7.20
N THR A 709 26.51 12.19 6.38
CA THR A 709 25.89 12.00 5.06
C THR A 709 25.39 10.58 4.87
N TYR A 710 24.27 10.40 4.18
CA TYR A 710 23.76 9.07 3.83
C TYR A 710 24.41 8.55 2.54
N GLU A 711 25.09 7.40 2.63
CA GLU A 711 25.81 6.73 1.55
C GLU A 711 25.26 5.28 1.42
N PRO A 712 24.25 5.03 0.56
CA PRO A 712 23.63 3.71 0.43
C PRO A 712 24.57 2.69 -0.25
N ASP A 713 24.35 1.40 0.03
CA ASP A 713 25.05 0.31 -0.66
C ASP A 713 24.75 0.33 -2.17
N VAL A 714 25.81 0.41 -2.99
CA VAL A 714 25.72 0.53 -4.44
C VAL A 714 25.36 -0.81 -5.10
N ILE A 715 25.68 -1.95 -4.49
CA ILE A 715 25.49 -3.28 -5.10
C ILE A 715 23.99 -3.58 -5.32
N PRO A 716 23.10 -3.48 -4.31
CA PRO A 716 21.67 -3.69 -4.50
C PRO A 716 21.05 -2.78 -5.56
N TYR A 717 21.45 -1.51 -5.60
CA TYR A 717 21.02 -0.55 -6.61
C TYR A 717 21.44 -0.96 -8.03
N THR A 718 22.70 -1.36 -8.18
CA THR A 718 23.25 -1.79 -9.46
C THR A 718 22.51 -3.02 -10.00
N MET A 719 22.16 -3.98 -9.14
CA MET A 719 21.38 -5.16 -9.52
C MET A 719 19.99 -4.79 -10.07
N SER A 720 19.25 -3.93 -9.36
CA SER A 720 17.92 -3.50 -9.81
C SER A 720 17.99 -2.65 -11.08
N LEU A 721 18.96 -1.76 -11.21
CA LEU A 721 19.17 -0.95 -12.40
C LEU A 721 19.55 -1.82 -13.62
N ALA A 722 20.48 -2.76 -13.47
CA ALA A 722 20.85 -3.69 -14.55
C ALA A 722 19.66 -4.52 -15.01
N THR A 723 18.81 -4.96 -14.08
CA THR A 723 17.57 -5.69 -14.37
C THR A 723 16.59 -4.83 -15.17
N LEU A 724 16.43 -3.55 -14.81
CA LEU A 724 15.59 -2.60 -15.55
C LEU A 724 16.12 -2.35 -16.97
N ILE A 725 17.41 -2.08 -17.11
CA ILE A 725 18.05 -1.84 -18.42
C ILE A 725 17.88 -3.06 -19.32
N PHE A 726 18.16 -4.26 -18.82
CA PHE A 726 17.96 -5.52 -19.55
C PHE A 726 16.50 -5.66 -20.01
N SER A 727 15.55 -5.42 -19.11
CA SER A 727 14.12 -5.55 -19.37
C SER A 727 13.62 -4.59 -20.45
N LEU A 728 14.08 -3.34 -20.41
CA LEU A 728 13.78 -2.32 -21.42
C LEU A 728 14.42 -2.67 -22.77
N ALA A 729 15.65 -3.17 -22.78
CA ALA A 729 16.32 -3.61 -24.01
C ALA A 729 15.58 -4.78 -24.69
N VAL A 730 15.24 -5.82 -23.93
CA VAL A 730 14.50 -6.99 -24.43
C VAL A 730 13.12 -6.59 -24.96
N THR A 731 12.41 -5.70 -24.25
CA THR A 731 11.10 -5.17 -24.69
C THR A 731 11.24 -4.36 -25.97
N SER A 732 12.26 -3.51 -26.06
CA SER A 732 12.54 -2.66 -27.23
C SER A 732 12.85 -3.51 -28.46
N ILE A 733 13.65 -4.58 -28.33
CA ILE A 733 13.94 -5.52 -29.43
C ILE A 733 12.65 -6.18 -29.94
N LEU A 734 11.73 -6.57 -29.05
CA LEU A 734 10.45 -7.16 -29.45
C LEU A 734 9.60 -6.15 -30.24
N PHE A 735 9.55 -4.89 -29.77
CA PHE A 735 8.81 -3.83 -30.44
C PHE A 735 9.40 -3.52 -31.82
N LEU A 736 10.73 -3.40 -31.92
CA LEU A 736 11.43 -3.14 -33.17
C LEU A 736 11.18 -4.26 -34.19
N ARG A 737 11.26 -5.53 -33.78
CA ARG A 737 10.95 -6.69 -34.64
C ARG A 737 9.51 -6.62 -35.20
N ARG A 738 8.54 -6.19 -34.39
CA ARG A 738 7.15 -6.02 -34.85
C ARG A 738 6.99 -4.84 -35.79
N ALA A 739 7.62 -3.71 -35.48
CA ALA A 739 7.59 -2.51 -36.33
C ALA A 739 8.18 -2.81 -37.72
N VAL A 740 9.36 -3.44 -37.77
CA VAL A 740 10.00 -3.86 -39.03
C VAL A 740 9.09 -4.82 -39.81
N LYS A 741 8.52 -5.84 -39.15
CA LYS A 741 7.59 -6.77 -39.82
C LYS A 741 6.37 -6.05 -40.41
N TYR A 742 5.81 -5.07 -39.69
CA TYR A 742 4.67 -4.29 -40.16
C TYR A 742 5.02 -3.40 -41.37
N VAL A 743 6.19 -2.75 -41.34
CA VAL A 743 6.69 -1.91 -42.45
C VAL A 743 6.98 -2.76 -43.69
N TYR A 744 7.63 -3.91 -43.53
CA TYR A 744 7.89 -4.83 -44.65
C TYR A 744 6.59 -5.37 -45.25
N LEU A 745 5.62 -5.80 -44.44
CA LEU A 745 4.33 -6.30 -44.96
C LEU A 745 3.51 -5.22 -45.68
N ARG A 746 3.64 -3.94 -45.30
CA ARG A 746 3.01 -2.82 -46.04
C ARG A 746 3.69 -2.53 -47.38
N ARG A 747 5.01 -2.70 -47.49
CA ARG A 747 5.76 -2.48 -48.75
C ARG A 747 5.53 -3.55 -49.82
N PHE A 748 4.98 -4.71 -49.46
CA PHE A 748 4.65 -5.79 -50.40
C PHE A 748 3.15 -5.90 -50.75
N HIS A 749 2.30 -5.08 -50.11
CA HIS A 749 0.86 -5.02 -50.38
C HIS A 749 0.40 -3.68 -50.98
N HIS A 750 1.33 -2.75 -51.20
CA HIS A 750 1.22 -1.65 -52.14
C HIS A 750 2.15 -1.93 -53.31
#